data_AF-A0A367XFA0-F1
#
_entry.id   AF-A0A367XFA0-F1
#
_cell.length_a   1.000
_cell.length_b   1.000
_cell.length_c   1.000
_cell.angle_alpha   90.00
_cell.angle_beta   90.00
_cell.angle_gamma   90.00
#
_symmetry.space_group_name_H-M   'P 1'
#
loop_
_entity.id
_entity.type
_entity.pdbx_description
1 polymer ?
#
loop_
_entity_poly.entity_id
_entity_poly.type
_entity_poly.pdbx_seq_one_letter_code
_entity_poly.pdbx_strand_id
1 'polypeptide(L)'
;MTKWVYGFGGGSAEGRSDMRELLGGKGANLAEMSNLGLPVPPGFTITTEVCTAFYENDRNYPADLNDEVEAALKAVENLVGRQFGDAANPLLVSVRSGARASMPGMMDTVLNLGLNDDTVEGLAAVSGDRRFAYDSYRRFIQMYGDVVLGVDHYNFEEILEIHKEDKGYVLDTEMSADDWQTIVQGFKAKVAEELGRPFPQDPREQLWGAIGAVFGSWMNARANTYRRLHNIPASWGTAVNVQAMVFGNMGDDCATGVCFSRNPSTGENRFYGEYLINAQGEDVVAGIRTPAPLTKIEREESGSDLLSMEEAMPAVFAELVDVRDKLESHYRDMQDMEFTVEANRLYMLQTRSGKRTAKAALRIAVEMCQDGVISREDALKRVDPAQLDQLLHPTLDPNAEKKVIGMGLPASPGAASGQLVFSAETAEDWVHNKGRKVVLVRIETSPEDIAGMHAAEGILTARGGMTSHAAVVARGMGKPCVCGAGAIKIDYRGGTMNAGGVMLKEGDVITIDGGTGEVMLGEVATLKPDLSGDFSQLMEWADDVRRLKVRTNAETPEDAETARGFGAEGIGLCRTEHMFFDPARIISMREMILAETEAGRRSALAKLLPYQRQDFIDLFRIMNGLPVTIRLLDPPLHEFLPHGDNEIAEVARAADVSESIVRRRLLDLAEANPMLGHRGCRLGISYPEIYEMQARAIFEAAIEVSKDGGDPVIPEIMIPLVVGKKELEILKAAIIRVAGEVETEQSAKLTYLVGTMIELPRAALRAADIAEEAEFFSFGTNDLTQTTFGLSRDDASRFLDTYIAKDIFAGDPFVSLDQEGVGELISLAAERGRATRDNIKLGICGEHGGDPASIAFCEQQGLDYVSCSPYRVPIARLAAAQAALNKVK
;
A
#
# COMPACT_ATOMS: atom_id res chain seq x y z
N MET A 1 14.88 -35.21 -20.63
CA MET A 1 15.88 -34.30 -20.03
C MET A 1 15.14 -33.03 -19.69
N THR A 2 15.35 -32.52 -18.49
CA THR A 2 14.81 -31.21 -18.10
C THR A 2 15.65 -30.15 -18.81
N LYS A 3 15.01 -29.14 -19.40
CA LYS A 3 15.71 -28.06 -20.12
C LYS A 3 15.94 -26.90 -19.17
N TRP A 4 17.20 -26.54 -18.96
CA TRP A 4 17.62 -25.55 -17.97
C TRP A 4 17.96 -24.18 -18.56
N VAL A 5 18.31 -24.13 -19.85
CA VAL A 5 18.76 -22.92 -20.54
C VAL A 5 17.87 -22.61 -21.76
N TYR A 6 17.46 -21.35 -21.89
CA TYR A 6 16.62 -20.86 -22.99
C TYR A 6 17.29 -19.70 -23.72
N GLY A 7 17.57 -19.88 -25.01
CA GLY A 7 18.21 -18.86 -25.85
C GLY A 7 17.25 -17.77 -26.34
N PHE A 8 17.78 -16.57 -26.56
CA PHE A 8 17.08 -15.45 -27.19
C PHE A 8 18.03 -14.60 -28.05
N GLY A 9 17.52 -13.97 -29.11
CA GLY A 9 18.26 -13.04 -29.97
C GLY A 9 18.18 -13.41 -31.47
N GLY A 10 18.68 -12.52 -32.32
CA GLY A 10 18.65 -12.74 -33.78
C GLY A 10 17.25 -12.79 -34.39
N GLY A 11 16.26 -12.16 -33.74
CA GLY A 11 14.86 -12.14 -34.19
C GLY A 11 14.02 -13.35 -33.80
N SER A 12 14.50 -14.18 -32.87
CA SER A 12 13.73 -15.30 -32.30
C SER A 12 14.17 -15.63 -30.87
N ALA A 13 13.36 -16.37 -30.13
CA ALA A 13 13.70 -16.91 -28.82
C ALA A 13 13.00 -18.25 -28.56
N GLU A 14 13.58 -19.04 -27.67
CA GLU A 14 12.99 -20.31 -27.21
C GLU A 14 11.95 -20.10 -26.09
N GLY A 15 12.00 -18.95 -25.42
CA GLY A 15 11.06 -18.53 -24.38
C GLY A 15 9.94 -17.62 -24.91
N ARG A 16 9.04 -17.23 -24.00
CA ARG A 16 7.89 -16.35 -24.25
C ARG A 16 7.48 -15.64 -22.95
N SER A 17 6.73 -14.54 -23.07
CA SER A 17 6.31 -13.68 -21.97
C SER A 17 5.54 -14.39 -20.83
N ASP A 18 4.77 -15.43 -21.14
CA ASP A 18 4.00 -16.22 -20.15
C ASP A 18 4.86 -17.24 -19.38
N MET A 19 6.10 -17.51 -19.80
CA MET A 19 7.06 -18.34 -19.07
C MET A 19 7.77 -17.57 -17.94
N ARG A 20 7.14 -16.50 -17.43
CA ARG A 20 7.64 -15.64 -16.36
C ARG A 20 7.98 -16.40 -15.08
N GLU A 21 7.26 -17.46 -14.79
CA GLU A 21 7.55 -18.31 -13.63
C GLU A 21 8.88 -19.06 -13.76
N LEU A 22 9.27 -19.42 -14.98
CA LEU A 22 10.45 -20.22 -15.26
C LEU A 22 11.67 -19.35 -15.60
N LEU A 23 11.48 -18.30 -16.39
CA LEU A 23 12.53 -17.41 -16.90
C LEU A 23 12.71 -16.14 -16.06
N GLY A 24 11.86 -15.94 -15.06
CA GLY A 24 11.72 -14.66 -14.38
C GLY A 24 11.10 -13.58 -15.28
N GLY A 25 10.81 -12.42 -14.70
CA GLY A 25 10.25 -11.29 -15.46
C GLY A 25 11.18 -10.78 -16.56
N LYS A 26 12.49 -10.68 -16.26
CA LYS A 26 13.48 -10.15 -17.21
C LYS A 26 13.71 -11.11 -18.40
N GLY A 27 13.93 -12.40 -18.12
CA GLY A 27 14.17 -13.40 -19.17
C GLY A 27 12.97 -13.60 -20.08
N ALA A 28 11.76 -13.61 -19.52
CA ALA A 28 10.53 -13.70 -20.30
C ALA A 28 10.34 -12.50 -21.24
N ASN A 29 10.65 -11.28 -20.77
CA ASN A 29 10.56 -10.08 -21.60
C ASN A 29 11.68 -9.99 -22.66
N LEU A 30 12.90 -10.44 -22.37
CA LEU A 30 13.98 -10.55 -23.36
C LEU A 30 13.61 -11.51 -24.50
N ALA A 31 13.02 -12.66 -24.15
CA ALA A 31 12.54 -13.62 -25.12
C ALA A 31 11.39 -13.05 -25.97
N GLU A 32 10.41 -12.40 -25.35
CA GLU A 32 9.28 -11.79 -26.05
C GLU A 32 9.75 -10.67 -27.01
N MET A 33 10.61 -9.76 -26.55
CA MET A 33 11.18 -8.70 -27.41
C MET A 33 11.92 -9.29 -28.62
N SER A 34 12.67 -10.38 -28.41
CA SER A 34 13.37 -11.07 -29.51
C SER A 34 12.38 -11.70 -30.50
N ASN A 35 11.30 -12.33 -30.04
CA ASN A 35 10.23 -12.88 -30.88
C ASN A 35 9.45 -11.81 -31.65
N LEU A 36 9.37 -10.59 -31.12
CA LEU A 36 8.81 -9.42 -31.80
C LEU A 36 9.75 -8.82 -32.86
N GLY A 37 10.96 -9.38 -33.02
CA GLY A 37 11.96 -8.88 -33.96
C GLY A 37 12.60 -7.56 -33.54
N LEU A 38 12.53 -7.20 -32.25
CA LEU A 38 13.21 -6.01 -31.72
C LEU A 38 14.73 -6.26 -31.62
N PRO A 39 15.57 -5.21 -31.67
CA PRO A 39 17.01 -5.37 -31.69
C PRO A 39 17.56 -5.72 -30.29
N VAL A 40 17.32 -6.94 -29.82
CA VAL A 40 17.81 -7.42 -28.52
C VAL A 40 19.20 -8.05 -28.70
N PRO A 41 20.21 -7.67 -27.89
CA PRO A 41 21.50 -8.38 -27.89
C PRO A 41 21.29 -9.86 -27.55
N PRO A 42 21.90 -10.79 -28.32
CA PRO A 42 21.68 -12.21 -28.13
C PRO A 42 22.21 -12.70 -26.78
N GLY A 43 21.54 -13.71 -26.23
CA GLY A 43 21.82 -14.23 -24.90
C GLY A 43 21.02 -15.48 -24.60
N PHE A 44 21.02 -15.87 -23.32
CA PHE A 44 20.23 -16.97 -22.80
C PHE A 44 19.85 -16.76 -21.34
N THR A 45 18.77 -17.42 -20.92
CA THR A 45 18.28 -17.42 -19.55
C THR A 45 18.41 -18.81 -18.94
N ILE A 46 19.06 -18.88 -17.78
CA ILE A 46 19.09 -20.06 -16.90
C ILE A 46 17.87 -19.96 -15.97
N THR A 47 17.05 -21.01 -15.94
CA THR A 47 15.74 -20.98 -15.28
C THR A 47 15.78 -20.83 -13.77
N THR A 48 14.68 -20.39 -13.16
CA THR A 48 14.50 -20.32 -11.71
C THR A 48 14.60 -21.70 -11.03
N GLU A 49 14.26 -22.77 -11.74
CA GLU A 49 14.34 -24.15 -11.22
C GLU A 49 15.79 -24.55 -10.92
N VAL A 50 16.76 -24.02 -11.66
CA VAL A 50 18.18 -24.22 -11.36
C VAL A 50 18.56 -23.55 -10.03
N CYS A 51 17.97 -22.39 -9.70
CA CYS A 51 18.17 -21.76 -8.39
C CYS A 51 17.64 -22.66 -7.26
N THR A 52 16.48 -23.27 -7.44
CA THR A 52 15.92 -24.22 -6.48
C THR A 52 16.82 -25.45 -6.34
N ALA A 53 17.19 -26.08 -7.46
CA ALA A 53 18.08 -27.23 -7.48
C ALA A 53 19.45 -26.91 -6.86
N PHE A 54 19.98 -25.70 -7.06
CA PHE A 54 21.21 -25.22 -6.45
C PHE A 54 21.13 -25.27 -4.93
N TYR A 55 20.06 -24.76 -4.33
CA TYR A 55 19.89 -24.82 -2.87
C TYR A 55 19.55 -26.22 -2.35
N GLU A 56 18.80 -27.03 -3.11
CA GLU A 56 18.48 -28.42 -2.74
C GLU A 56 19.71 -29.35 -2.79
N ASN A 57 20.67 -29.07 -3.68
CA ASN A 57 21.89 -29.86 -3.85
C ASN A 57 23.11 -29.29 -3.12
N ASP A 58 22.93 -28.67 -1.94
CA ASP A 58 24.01 -28.08 -1.14
C ASP A 58 24.89 -27.08 -1.92
N ARG A 59 24.26 -26.22 -2.73
CA ARG A 59 24.90 -25.22 -3.61
C ARG A 59 25.71 -25.83 -4.75
N ASN A 60 25.27 -26.98 -5.28
CA ASN A 60 25.81 -27.60 -6.50
C ASN A 60 24.82 -27.55 -7.66
N TYR A 61 25.34 -27.53 -8.88
CA TYR A 61 24.53 -27.47 -10.10
C TYR A 61 24.07 -28.85 -10.59
N PRO A 62 22.95 -28.93 -11.32
CA PRO A 62 22.59 -30.13 -12.09
C PRO A 62 23.71 -30.54 -13.07
N ALA A 63 23.92 -31.85 -13.24
CA ALA A 63 25.05 -32.38 -14.02
C ALA A 63 24.99 -32.03 -15.52
N ASP A 64 23.79 -31.84 -16.07
CA ASP A 64 23.52 -31.50 -17.46
C ASP A 64 23.54 -29.99 -17.75
N LEU A 65 23.54 -29.13 -16.73
CA LEU A 65 23.49 -27.67 -16.90
C LEU A 65 24.70 -27.13 -17.69
N ASN A 66 25.90 -27.66 -17.45
CA ASN A 66 27.12 -27.14 -18.08
C ASN A 66 27.11 -27.30 -19.60
N ASP A 67 26.63 -28.45 -20.09
CA ASP A 67 26.57 -28.72 -21.52
C ASP A 67 25.55 -27.80 -22.21
N GLU A 68 24.42 -27.50 -21.55
CA GLU A 68 23.43 -26.53 -22.07
C GLU A 68 23.96 -25.09 -22.09
N VAL A 69 24.69 -24.67 -21.05
CA VAL A 69 25.29 -23.33 -20.99
C VAL A 69 26.35 -23.14 -22.08
N GLU A 70 27.23 -24.12 -22.30
CA GLU A 70 28.24 -24.05 -23.37
C GLU A 70 27.59 -24.05 -24.76
N ALA A 71 26.53 -24.85 -24.97
CA ALA A 71 25.79 -24.84 -26.23
C ALA A 71 25.11 -23.48 -26.50
N ALA A 72 24.50 -22.88 -25.47
CA ALA A 72 23.87 -21.57 -25.57
C ALA A 72 24.89 -20.45 -25.81
N LEU A 73 26.02 -20.47 -25.09
CA LEU A 73 27.12 -19.52 -25.31
C LEU A 73 27.67 -19.64 -26.73
N LYS A 74 27.80 -20.86 -27.28
CA LYS A 74 28.23 -21.06 -28.66
C LYS A 74 27.25 -20.46 -29.68
N ALA A 75 25.95 -20.54 -29.41
CA ALA A 75 24.94 -19.90 -30.24
C ALA A 75 25.07 -18.37 -30.21
N VAL A 76 25.34 -17.77 -29.03
CA VAL A 76 25.60 -16.34 -28.89
C VAL A 76 26.85 -15.93 -29.69
N GLU A 77 27.96 -16.67 -29.58
CA GLU A 77 29.18 -16.42 -30.35
C GLU A 77 28.91 -16.37 -31.87
N ASN A 78 28.12 -17.33 -32.37
CA ASN A 78 27.77 -17.41 -33.78
C ASN A 78 26.89 -16.23 -34.25
N LEU A 79 25.98 -15.75 -33.39
CA LEU A 79 25.10 -14.61 -33.71
C LEU A 79 25.85 -13.27 -33.67
N VAL A 80 26.78 -13.11 -32.74
CA VAL A 80 27.56 -11.86 -32.57
C VAL A 80 28.77 -11.82 -33.52
N GLY A 81 29.33 -12.98 -33.88
CA GLY A 81 30.56 -13.07 -34.67
C GLY A 81 31.84 -12.82 -33.86
N ARG A 82 31.78 -12.98 -32.53
CA ARG A 82 32.90 -12.86 -31.58
C ARG A 82 32.99 -14.11 -30.72
N GLN A 83 34.17 -14.42 -30.18
CA GLN A 83 34.40 -15.63 -29.37
C GLN A 83 34.67 -15.28 -27.89
N PHE A 84 34.08 -16.04 -26.97
CA PHE A 84 34.21 -15.81 -25.55
C PHE A 84 35.61 -16.20 -25.07
N GLY A 85 36.36 -15.21 -24.59
CA GLY A 85 37.76 -15.37 -24.19
C GLY A 85 38.78 -15.28 -25.33
N ASP A 86 38.39 -14.88 -26.55
CA ASP A 86 39.36 -14.64 -27.63
C ASP A 86 40.14 -13.33 -27.39
N ALA A 87 41.48 -13.41 -27.46
CA ALA A 87 42.36 -12.29 -27.20
C ALA A 87 42.32 -11.21 -28.31
N ALA A 88 41.90 -11.56 -29.53
CA ALA A 88 41.87 -10.62 -30.65
C ALA A 88 40.52 -9.93 -30.81
N ASN A 89 39.42 -10.68 -30.70
CA ASN A 89 38.06 -10.17 -30.88
C ASN A 89 37.11 -10.76 -29.82
N PRO A 90 37.22 -10.27 -28.57
CA PRO A 90 36.51 -10.86 -27.43
C PRO A 90 35.00 -10.65 -27.50
N LEU A 91 34.25 -11.73 -27.24
CA LEU A 91 32.86 -11.63 -26.79
C LEU A 91 32.86 -11.33 -25.29
N LEU A 92 32.21 -10.24 -24.90
CA LEU A 92 31.94 -9.91 -23.50
C LEU A 92 30.46 -10.10 -23.22
N VAL A 93 30.12 -10.50 -22.00
CA VAL A 93 28.73 -10.73 -21.58
C VAL A 93 28.40 -9.98 -20.29
N SER A 94 27.11 -9.68 -20.12
CA SER A 94 26.54 -9.30 -18.82
C SER A 94 25.83 -10.49 -18.20
N VAL A 95 25.88 -10.58 -16.87
CA VAL A 95 25.16 -11.57 -16.08
C VAL A 95 24.23 -10.82 -15.14
N ARG A 96 22.91 -11.00 -15.36
CA ARG A 96 21.85 -10.23 -14.70
C ARG A 96 20.83 -11.18 -14.06
N SER A 97 20.54 -10.95 -12.80
CA SER A 97 19.45 -11.63 -12.10
C SER A 97 18.06 -11.29 -12.67
N GLY A 98 17.10 -12.20 -12.49
CA GLY A 98 15.72 -11.99 -12.90
C GLY A 98 14.76 -12.91 -12.16
N ALA A 99 14.15 -12.45 -11.08
CA ALA A 99 13.10 -13.21 -10.37
C ALA A 99 11.72 -13.04 -11.05
N ARG A 100 10.75 -13.86 -10.61
CA ARG A 100 9.35 -13.77 -11.07
C ARG A 100 8.73 -12.41 -10.74
N ALA A 101 8.96 -11.95 -9.51
CA ALA A 101 8.61 -10.61 -9.05
C ALA A 101 9.80 -9.66 -9.26
N SER A 102 9.50 -8.40 -9.58
CA SER A 102 10.53 -7.37 -9.71
C SER A 102 11.07 -7.02 -8.33
N MET A 103 12.39 -7.11 -8.15
CA MET A 103 13.09 -6.72 -6.91
C MET A 103 14.19 -5.68 -7.24
N PRO A 104 13.81 -4.40 -7.48
CA PRO A 104 14.76 -3.38 -7.93
C PRO A 104 15.85 -3.11 -6.90
N GLY A 105 17.11 -3.02 -7.34
CA GLY A 105 18.26 -2.72 -6.46
C GLY A 105 18.64 -3.84 -5.47
N MET A 106 17.96 -4.98 -5.50
CA MET A 106 18.16 -6.05 -4.50
C MET A 106 19.14 -7.14 -4.93
N MET A 107 19.30 -7.32 -6.25
CA MET A 107 20.09 -8.40 -6.83
C MET A 107 21.16 -7.84 -7.75
N ASP A 108 22.33 -8.46 -7.70
CA ASP A 108 23.52 -7.91 -8.33
C ASP A 108 23.53 -8.15 -9.85
N THR A 109 24.31 -7.31 -10.54
CA THR A 109 24.56 -7.39 -11.99
C THR A 109 26.06 -7.30 -12.22
N VAL A 110 26.58 -8.15 -13.10
CA VAL A 110 27.97 -8.10 -13.55
C VAL A 110 28.00 -7.73 -15.03
N LEU A 111 28.72 -6.68 -15.39
CA LEU A 111 28.94 -6.23 -16.77
C LEU A 111 30.37 -6.56 -17.20
N ASN A 112 30.63 -6.51 -18.52
CA ASN A 112 31.96 -6.70 -19.10
C ASN A 112 32.65 -8.04 -18.75
N LEU A 113 31.88 -9.07 -18.41
CA LEU A 113 32.40 -10.38 -18.05
C LEU A 113 33.06 -11.02 -19.28
N GLY A 114 34.26 -11.55 -19.06
CA GLY A 114 35.14 -12.09 -20.10
C GLY A 114 36.42 -11.26 -20.28
N LEU A 115 36.51 -10.09 -19.64
CA LEU A 115 37.74 -9.30 -19.62
C LEU A 115 38.82 -9.93 -18.74
N ASN A 116 40.03 -9.91 -19.26
CA ASN A 116 41.26 -10.36 -18.64
C ASN A 116 42.44 -9.59 -19.28
N ASP A 117 43.67 -9.89 -18.85
CA ASP A 117 44.85 -9.17 -19.31
C ASP A 117 45.11 -9.26 -20.84
N ASP A 118 44.61 -10.30 -21.50
CA ASP A 118 44.76 -10.49 -22.96
C ASP A 118 43.58 -9.89 -23.75
N THR A 119 42.36 -10.15 -23.31
CA THR A 119 41.12 -9.71 -23.98
C THR A 119 40.90 -8.21 -23.87
N VAL A 120 41.42 -7.54 -22.84
CA VAL A 120 41.37 -6.07 -22.76
C VAL A 120 42.18 -5.42 -23.89
N GLU A 121 43.28 -6.04 -24.33
CA GLU A 121 44.07 -5.57 -25.47
C GLU A 121 43.32 -5.79 -26.79
N GLY A 122 42.63 -6.93 -26.93
CA GLY A 122 41.72 -7.17 -28.03
C GLY A 122 40.59 -6.14 -28.11
N LEU A 123 39.97 -5.83 -26.96
CA LEU A 123 38.93 -4.81 -26.87
C LEU A 123 39.47 -3.43 -27.25
N ALA A 124 40.68 -3.06 -26.80
CA ALA A 124 41.33 -1.81 -27.17
C ALA A 124 41.58 -1.71 -28.68
N ALA A 125 41.99 -2.82 -29.31
CA ALA A 125 42.23 -2.87 -30.75
C ALA A 125 40.93 -2.78 -31.57
N VAL A 126 39.87 -3.48 -31.14
CA VAL A 126 38.57 -3.50 -31.84
C VAL A 126 37.83 -2.17 -31.70
N SER A 127 37.86 -1.57 -30.51
CA SER A 127 37.22 -0.28 -30.26
C SER A 127 37.99 0.91 -30.82
N GLY A 128 39.30 0.77 -31.03
CA GLY A 128 40.18 1.88 -31.36
C GLY A 128 40.40 2.86 -30.19
N ASP A 129 39.90 2.53 -28.99
CA ASP A 129 40.00 3.36 -27.80
C ASP A 129 40.55 2.53 -26.62
N ARG A 130 41.85 2.68 -26.39
CA ARG A 130 42.55 2.02 -25.30
C ARG A 130 42.06 2.50 -23.92
N ARG A 131 41.63 3.75 -23.78
CA ARG A 131 41.13 4.28 -22.51
C ARG A 131 39.81 3.59 -22.16
N PHE A 132 38.89 3.47 -23.11
CA PHE A 132 37.62 2.76 -22.95
C PHE A 132 37.82 1.30 -22.52
N ALA A 133 38.75 0.58 -23.16
CA ALA A 133 38.97 -0.83 -22.86
C ALA A 133 39.45 -1.03 -21.40
N TYR A 134 40.40 -0.22 -20.94
CA TYR A 134 40.89 -0.30 -19.56
C TYR A 134 39.91 0.26 -18.53
N ASP A 135 39.09 1.27 -18.87
CA ASP A 135 37.98 1.70 -18.01
C ASP A 135 36.94 0.57 -17.84
N SER A 136 36.62 -0.12 -18.93
CA SER A 136 35.73 -1.28 -18.88
C SER A 136 36.32 -2.40 -18.02
N TYR A 137 37.64 -2.59 -18.08
CA TYR A 137 38.33 -3.63 -17.31
C TYR A 137 38.42 -3.31 -15.81
N ARG A 138 38.73 -2.06 -15.43
CA ARG A 138 38.72 -1.67 -14.01
C ARG A 138 37.31 -1.78 -13.41
N ARG A 139 36.28 -1.36 -14.16
CA ARG A 139 34.87 -1.51 -13.74
C ARG A 139 34.50 -2.98 -13.55
N PHE A 140 34.92 -3.84 -14.48
CA PHE A 140 34.71 -5.28 -14.35
C PHE A 140 35.37 -5.84 -13.08
N ILE A 141 36.64 -5.51 -12.83
CA ILE A 141 37.35 -6.02 -11.65
C ILE A 141 36.69 -5.54 -10.36
N GLN A 142 36.30 -4.26 -10.29
CA GLN A 142 35.61 -3.69 -9.14
C GLN A 142 34.26 -4.38 -8.89
N MET A 143 33.41 -4.46 -9.92
CA MET A 143 32.10 -5.08 -9.80
C MET A 143 32.18 -6.58 -9.49
N TYR A 144 33.05 -7.32 -10.19
CA TYR A 144 33.24 -8.75 -9.97
C TYR A 144 33.88 -9.02 -8.60
N GLY A 145 34.82 -8.16 -8.19
CA GLY A 145 35.46 -8.18 -6.87
C GLY A 145 34.44 -8.05 -5.74
N ASP A 146 33.57 -7.05 -5.82
CA ASP A 146 32.52 -6.80 -4.82
C ASP A 146 31.43 -7.89 -4.85
N VAL A 147 30.80 -8.09 -6.00
CA VAL A 147 29.61 -8.94 -6.14
C VAL A 147 29.93 -10.43 -6.02
N VAL A 148 31.00 -10.89 -6.69
CA VAL A 148 31.27 -12.32 -6.86
C VAL A 148 32.32 -12.81 -5.88
N LEU A 149 33.35 -12.00 -5.62
CA LEU A 149 34.46 -12.38 -4.76
C LEU A 149 34.28 -11.90 -3.30
N GLY A 150 33.38 -10.96 -3.03
CA GLY A 150 33.08 -10.45 -1.69
C GLY A 150 34.13 -9.48 -1.14
N VAL A 151 34.84 -8.76 -2.01
CA VAL A 151 35.80 -7.71 -1.63
C VAL A 151 35.07 -6.38 -1.53
N ASP A 152 35.01 -5.79 -0.34
CA ASP A 152 34.23 -4.57 -0.10
C ASP A 152 34.59 -3.44 -1.07
N HIS A 153 33.56 -2.85 -1.69
CA HIS A 153 33.65 -1.76 -2.66
C HIS A 153 34.58 -0.59 -2.25
N TYR A 154 34.60 -0.24 -0.97
CA TYR A 154 35.45 0.84 -0.42
C TYR A 154 36.95 0.66 -0.77
N ASN A 155 37.44 -0.58 -0.84
CA ASN A 155 38.85 -0.85 -1.16
C ASN A 155 39.22 -0.38 -2.57
N PHE A 156 38.29 -0.46 -3.51
CA PHE A 156 38.51 -0.03 -4.90
C PHE A 156 38.40 1.48 -5.03
N GLU A 157 37.41 2.08 -4.36
CA GLU A 157 37.24 3.54 -4.32
C GLU A 157 38.42 4.25 -3.66
N GLU A 158 38.98 3.71 -2.58
CA GLU A 158 40.17 4.25 -1.93
C GLU A 158 41.37 4.31 -2.90
N ILE A 159 41.60 3.26 -3.69
CA ILE A 159 42.68 3.22 -4.69
C ILE A 159 42.44 4.25 -5.80
N LEU A 160 41.18 4.43 -6.24
CA LEU A 160 40.81 5.42 -7.24
C LEU A 160 41.04 6.86 -6.74
N GLU A 161 40.56 7.18 -5.53
CA GLU A 161 40.69 8.50 -4.94
C GLU A 161 42.15 8.86 -4.68
N ILE A 162 42.96 7.93 -4.14
CA ILE A 162 44.40 8.17 -3.94
C ILE A 162 45.09 8.51 -5.27
N HIS A 163 44.80 7.75 -6.34
CA HIS A 163 45.41 8.03 -7.65
C HIS A 163 44.92 9.35 -8.24
N LYS A 164 43.65 9.73 -8.04
CA LYS A 164 43.12 11.04 -8.44
C LYS A 164 43.84 12.16 -7.70
N GLU A 165 43.98 12.06 -6.38
CA GLU A 165 44.67 13.04 -5.55
C GLU A 165 46.15 13.19 -5.96
N ASP A 166 46.85 12.08 -6.20
CA ASP A 166 48.26 12.08 -6.63
C ASP A 166 48.47 12.76 -7.99
N LYS A 167 47.45 12.72 -8.86
CA LYS A 167 47.47 13.34 -10.19
C LYS A 167 46.81 14.72 -10.24
N GLY A 168 46.13 15.13 -9.18
CA GLY A 168 45.34 16.36 -9.12
C GLY A 168 44.06 16.31 -9.97
N TYR A 169 43.51 15.12 -10.22
CA TYR A 169 42.22 14.95 -10.89
C TYR A 169 41.07 15.07 -9.89
N VAL A 170 39.91 15.48 -10.40
CA VAL A 170 38.66 15.59 -9.63
C VAL A 170 37.62 14.59 -10.15
N LEU A 171 37.62 14.33 -11.47
CA LEU A 171 36.67 13.44 -12.13
C LEU A 171 37.37 12.24 -12.75
N ASP A 172 36.75 11.07 -12.69
CA ASP A 172 37.23 9.84 -13.34
C ASP A 172 37.43 10.01 -14.85
N THR A 173 36.65 10.91 -15.48
CA THR A 173 36.78 11.22 -16.91
C THR A 173 38.09 11.88 -17.30
N GLU A 174 38.86 12.39 -16.34
CA GLU A 174 40.19 12.99 -16.56
C GLU A 174 41.30 11.93 -16.67
N MET A 175 41.03 10.68 -16.28
CA MET A 175 41.99 9.60 -16.31
C MET A 175 42.37 9.19 -17.73
N SER A 176 43.67 8.97 -17.94
CA SER A 176 44.20 8.44 -19.20
C SER A 176 44.16 6.90 -19.23
N ALA A 177 44.44 6.30 -20.39
CA ALA A 177 44.55 4.85 -20.51
C ALA A 177 45.66 4.26 -19.61
N ASP A 178 46.78 4.98 -19.45
CA ASP A 178 47.91 4.55 -18.62
C ASP A 178 47.58 4.64 -17.12
N ASP A 179 46.77 5.63 -16.72
CA ASP A 179 46.24 5.72 -15.35
C ASP A 179 45.35 4.51 -15.05
N TRP A 180 44.43 4.17 -15.97
CA TRP A 180 43.59 2.99 -15.81
C TRP A 180 44.35 1.67 -15.78
N GLN A 181 45.40 1.54 -16.56
CA GLN A 181 46.27 0.35 -16.49
C GLN A 181 46.93 0.23 -15.11
N THR A 182 47.33 1.35 -14.50
CA THR A 182 47.90 1.39 -13.15
C THR A 182 46.85 1.00 -12.10
N ILE A 183 45.64 1.56 -12.19
CA ILE A 183 44.51 1.21 -11.32
C ILE A 183 44.14 -0.27 -11.41
N VAL A 184 44.07 -0.83 -12.61
CA VAL A 184 43.78 -2.26 -12.84
C VAL A 184 44.80 -3.15 -12.11
N GLN A 185 46.08 -2.79 -12.14
CA GLN A 185 47.11 -3.52 -11.39
C GLN A 185 46.88 -3.41 -9.88
N GLY A 186 46.56 -2.21 -9.38
CA GLY A 186 46.21 -1.97 -7.97
C GLY A 186 45.00 -2.78 -7.52
N PHE A 187 43.93 -2.81 -8.32
CA PHE A 187 42.72 -3.58 -8.03
C PHE A 187 42.99 -5.09 -7.96
N LYS A 188 43.73 -5.64 -8.94
CA LYS A 188 44.11 -7.07 -8.92
C LYS A 188 44.99 -7.41 -7.71
N ALA A 189 45.91 -6.52 -7.33
CA ALA A 189 46.75 -6.68 -6.15
C ALA A 189 45.90 -6.66 -4.86
N LYS A 190 44.94 -5.75 -4.77
CA LYS A 190 44.02 -5.65 -3.63
C LYS A 190 43.14 -6.89 -3.48
N VAL A 191 42.60 -7.42 -4.59
CA VAL A 191 41.88 -8.70 -4.60
C VAL A 191 42.75 -9.85 -4.08
N ALA A 192 44.02 -9.90 -4.50
CA ALA A 192 44.96 -10.92 -4.04
C ALA A 192 45.33 -10.78 -2.55
N GLU A 193 45.42 -9.54 -2.06
CA GLU A 193 45.64 -9.23 -0.64
C GLU A 193 44.48 -9.71 0.23
N GLU A 194 43.24 -9.35 -0.13
CA GLU A 194 42.05 -9.64 0.69
C GLU A 194 41.67 -11.14 0.69
N LEU A 195 41.84 -11.82 -0.45
CA LEU A 195 41.36 -13.20 -0.63
C LEU A 195 42.47 -14.25 -0.59
N GLY A 196 43.74 -13.84 -0.62
CA GLY A 196 44.88 -14.75 -0.73
C GLY A 196 44.99 -15.49 -2.07
N ARG A 197 44.21 -15.08 -3.09
CA ARG A 197 44.20 -15.65 -4.45
C ARG A 197 44.02 -14.55 -5.50
N PRO A 198 44.63 -14.67 -6.70
CA PRO A 198 44.56 -13.63 -7.72
C PRO A 198 43.16 -13.51 -8.33
N PHE A 199 42.89 -12.37 -8.97
CA PHE A 199 41.69 -12.17 -9.78
C PHE A 199 41.62 -13.21 -10.93
N PRO A 200 40.47 -13.86 -11.15
CA PRO A 200 40.34 -14.94 -12.13
C PRO A 200 40.55 -14.41 -13.55
N GLN A 201 41.49 -15.01 -14.27
CA GLN A 201 41.81 -14.65 -15.67
C GLN A 201 41.08 -15.53 -16.69
N ASP A 202 40.56 -16.71 -16.29
CA ASP A 202 39.76 -17.58 -17.15
C ASP A 202 38.32 -17.07 -17.25
N PRO A 203 37.85 -16.65 -18.45
CA PRO A 203 36.47 -16.20 -18.67
C PRO A 203 35.41 -17.23 -18.25
N ARG A 204 35.70 -18.54 -18.33
CA ARG A 204 34.75 -19.58 -17.90
C ARG A 204 34.63 -19.64 -16.39
N GLU A 205 35.74 -19.52 -15.67
CA GLU A 205 35.72 -19.39 -14.22
C GLU A 205 34.93 -18.14 -13.80
N GLN A 206 35.14 -17.03 -14.51
CA GLN A 206 34.38 -15.78 -14.29
C GLN A 206 32.87 -16.01 -14.46
N LEU A 207 32.46 -16.66 -15.55
CA LEU A 207 31.04 -16.90 -15.86
C LEU A 207 30.35 -17.72 -14.76
N TRP A 208 30.97 -18.84 -14.35
CA TRP A 208 30.42 -19.70 -13.30
C TRP A 208 30.43 -19.04 -11.92
N GLY A 209 31.44 -18.21 -11.62
CA GLY A 209 31.46 -17.38 -10.43
C GLY A 209 30.27 -16.42 -10.40
N ALA A 210 30.01 -15.72 -11.50
CA ALA A 210 28.89 -14.78 -11.60
C ALA A 210 27.51 -15.48 -11.51
N ILE A 211 27.33 -16.63 -12.17
CA ILE A 211 26.10 -17.44 -12.05
C ILE A 211 25.86 -17.85 -10.59
N GLY A 212 26.90 -18.33 -9.90
CA GLY A 212 26.83 -18.73 -8.50
C GLY A 212 26.53 -17.57 -7.56
N ALA A 213 27.11 -16.40 -7.81
CA ALA A 213 26.83 -15.18 -7.05
C ALA A 213 25.37 -14.75 -7.19
N VAL A 214 24.80 -14.79 -8.41
CA VAL A 214 23.38 -14.46 -8.62
C VAL A 214 22.47 -15.40 -7.83
N PHE A 215 22.67 -16.71 -7.91
CA PHE A 215 21.87 -17.64 -7.10
C PHE A 215 22.09 -17.43 -5.60
N GLY A 216 23.34 -17.23 -5.17
CA GLY A 216 23.68 -16.93 -3.78
C GLY A 216 23.01 -15.66 -3.25
N SER A 217 22.83 -14.64 -4.10
CA SER A 217 22.17 -13.38 -3.76
C SER A 217 20.70 -13.57 -3.39
N TRP A 218 20.05 -14.64 -3.86
CA TRP A 218 18.64 -14.91 -3.55
C TRP A 218 18.41 -15.07 -2.05
N MET A 219 19.33 -15.68 -1.31
CA MET A 219 19.18 -15.90 0.13
C MET A 219 19.96 -14.91 1.00
N ASN A 220 20.41 -13.78 0.45
CA ASN A 220 21.10 -12.76 1.24
C ASN A 220 20.12 -12.01 2.19
N ALA A 221 20.67 -11.32 3.20
CA ALA A 221 19.87 -10.65 4.22
C ALA A 221 18.92 -9.58 3.64
N ARG A 222 19.40 -8.80 2.66
CA ARG A 222 18.59 -7.76 2.01
C ARG A 222 17.41 -8.35 1.24
N ALA A 223 17.62 -9.40 0.44
CA ALA A 223 16.59 -10.07 -0.34
C ALA A 223 15.57 -10.76 0.55
N ASN A 224 16.00 -11.42 1.64
CA ASN A 224 15.09 -12.01 2.63
C ASN A 224 14.16 -10.95 3.25
N THR A 225 14.72 -9.80 3.65
CA THR A 225 13.92 -8.70 4.21
C THR A 225 12.94 -8.13 3.19
N TYR A 226 13.40 -7.85 1.96
CA TYR A 226 12.53 -7.35 0.89
C TYR A 226 11.39 -8.31 0.58
N ARG A 227 11.68 -9.61 0.48
CA ARG A 227 10.68 -10.64 0.24
C ARG A 227 9.64 -10.71 1.35
N ARG A 228 10.05 -10.57 2.61
CA ARG A 228 9.12 -10.51 3.75
C ARG A 228 8.22 -9.28 3.68
N LEU A 229 8.77 -8.11 3.35
CA LEU A 229 8.00 -6.86 3.24
C LEU A 229 7.00 -6.87 2.08
N HIS A 230 7.29 -7.63 1.03
CA HIS A 230 6.48 -7.68 -0.20
C HIS A 230 5.76 -9.02 -0.43
N ASN A 231 5.72 -9.91 0.58
CA ASN A 231 5.08 -11.23 0.53
C ASN A 231 5.52 -12.09 -0.68
N ILE A 232 6.82 -12.09 -0.98
CA ILE A 232 7.40 -12.88 -2.08
C ILE A 232 7.95 -14.20 -1.49
N PRO A 233 7.46 -15.37 -1.92
CA PRO A 233 7.94 -16.66 -1.41
C PRO A 233 9.42 -16.93 -1.76
N ALA A 234 10.19 -17.45 -0.80
CA ALA A 234 11.58 -17.85 -1.04
C ALA A 234 11.70 -19.02 -2.03
N SER A 235 10.67 -19.86 -2.14
CA SER A 235 10.61 -21.02 -3.04
C SER A 235 10.58 -20.65 -4.54
N TRP A 236 10.35 -19.39 -4.89
CA TRP A 236 10.27 -18.97 -6.29
C TRP A 236 11.63 -18.95 -7.01
N GLY A 237 12.73 -18.78 -6.27
CA GLY A 237 14.07 -18.65 -6.85
C GLY A 237 14.25 -17.43 -7.74
N THR A 238 15.42 -17.34 -8.37
CA THR A 238 15.76 -16.31 -9.36
C THR A 238 16.37 -16.93 -10.62
N ALA A 239 16.09 -16.37 -11.79
CA ALA A 239 16.73 -16.76 -13.05
C ALA A 239 18.03 -15.96 -13.27
N VAL A 240 18.91 -16.47 -14.13
CA VAL A 240 20.15 -15.79 -14.55
C VAL A 240 20.08 -15.51 -16.04
N ASN A 241 20.21 -14.25 -16.43
CA ASN A 241 20.25 -13.84 -17.83
C ASN A 241 21.71 -13.53 -18.20
N VAL A 242 22.25 -14.29 -19.15
CA VAL A 242 23.57 -14.06 -19.73
C VAL A 242 23.37 -13.46 -21.10
N GLN A 243 23.85 -12.25 -21.32
CA GLN A 243 23.56 -11.47 -22.54
C GLN A 243 24.83 -10.84 -23.10
N ALA A 244 25.01 -10.88 -24.43
CA ALA A 244 26.12 -10.21 -25.09
C ALA A 244 26.17 -8.71 -24.73
N MET A 245 27.36 -8.21 -24.42
CA MET A 245 27.57 -6.79 -24.15
C MET A 245 27.40 -5.97 -25.42
N VAL A 246 26.77 -4.81 -25.23
CA VAL A 246 26.77 -3.69 -26.18
C VAL A 246 27.26 -2.46 -25.44
N PHE A 247 27.96 -1.57 -26.13
CA PHE A 247 28.70 -0.47 -25.50
C PHE A 247 28.15 0.89 -25.90
N GLY A 248 27.64 1.63 -24.92
CA GLY A 248 27.20 3.02 -25.08
C GLY A 248 28.33 4.05 -24.95
N ASN A 249 29.57 3.60 -24.70
CA ASN A 249 30.73 4.41 -24.29
C ASN A 249 31.96 4.26 -25.20
N MET A 250 31.77 3.96 -26.48
CA MET A 250 32.87 3.87 -27.47
C MET A 250 33.14 5.20 -28.21
N GLY A 251 32.32 6.22 -28.00
CA GLY A 251 32.41 7.49 -28.73
C GLY A 251 31.10 8.26 -28.71
N ASP A 252 31.07 9.38 -29.45
CA ASP A 252 29.93 10.30 -29.48
C ASP A 252 28.74 9.79 -30.32
N ASP A 253 28.96 8.72 -31.10
CA ASP A 253 27.93 7.98 -31.83
C ASP A 253 27.35 6.80 -31.03
N CYS A 254 27.70 6.73 -29.75
CA CYS A 254 27.22 5.74 -28.80
C CYS A 254 26.48 6.43 -27.65
N ALA A 255 25.47 5.75 -27.11
CA ALA A 255 24.65 6.27 -26.03
C ALA A 255 23.98 5.16 -25.22
N THR A 256 23.42 5.52 -24.08
CA THR A 256 22.59 4.62 -23.27
C THR A 256 21.49 5.43 -22.61
N GLY A 257 20.33 4.82 -22.37
CA GLY A 257 19.21 5.55 -21.78
C GLY A 257 18.14 4.66 -21.19
N VAL A 258 17.26 5.31 -20.44
CA VAL A 258 16.06 4.72 -19.82
C VAL A 258 14.88 5.58 -20.22
N CYS A 259 13.80 4.95 -20.68
CA CYS A 259 12.64 5.66 -21.19
C CYS A 259 11.33 4.94 -20.88
N PHE A 260 10.25 5.71 -20.85
CA PHE A 260 8.89 5.27 -20.58
C PHE A 260 8.00 5.62 -21.76
N SER A 261 7.14 4.70 -22.21
CA SER A 261 6.27 4.96 -23.36
C SER A 261 5.28 6.11 -23.11
N ARG A 262 4.94 6.37 -21.84
CA ARG A 262 4.14 7.50 -21.37
C ARG A 262 4.79 8.10 -20.13
N ASN A 263 4.43 9.31 -19.76
CA ASN A 263 4.95 9.94 -18.55
C ASN A 263 4.48 9.16 -17.29
N PRO A 264 5.41 8.59 -16.48
CA PRO A 264 5.04 7.75 -15.34
C PRO A 264 4.45 8.53 -14.16
N SER A 265 4.58 9.87 -14.17
CA SER A 265 4.10 10.76 -13.10
C SER A 265 2.75 11.38 -13.43
N THR A 266 2.53 11.81 -14.67
CA THR A 266 1.30 12.50 -15.10
C THR A 266 0.33 11.59 -15.85
N GLY A 267 0.82 10.49 -16.42
CA GLY A 267 0.05 9.58 -17.28
C GLY A 267 -0.11 10.06 -18.73
N GLU A 268 0.41 11.24 -19.08
CA GLU A 268 0.27 11.77 -20.43
C GLU A 268 0.95 10.87 -21.46
N ASN A 269 0.29 10.65 -22.60
CA ASN A 269 0.82 9.91 -23.74
C ASN A 269 1.94 10.70 -24.49
N ARG A 270 3.04 10.94 -23.79
CA ARG A 270 4.29 11.52 -24.31
C ARG A 270 5.45 10.58 -24.03
N PHE A 271 6.35 10.44 -25.00
CA PHE A 271 7.58 9.70 -24.80
C PHE A 271 8.46 10.44 -23.80
N TYR A 272 8.86 9.79 -22.72
CA TYR A 272 9.52 10.42 -21.58
C TYR A 272 10.77 9.62 -21.19
N GLY A 273 11.88 10.27 -20.86
CA GLY A 273 13.08 9.56 -20.42
C GLY A 273 14.36 10.36 -20.55
N GLU A 274 15.46 9.68 -20.25
CA GLU A 274 16.76 10.32 -20.19
C GLU A 274 17.81 9.44 -20.86
N TYR A 275 18.86 10.07 -21.40
CA TYR A 275 19.96 9.39 -22.03
C TYR A 275 21.31 10.09 -21.79
N LEU A 276 22.40 9.36 -21.99
CA LEU A 276 23.75 9.89 -21.96
C LEU A 276 24.53 9.43 -23.20
N ILE A 277 25.19 10.37 -23.87
CA ILE A 277 26.17 10.09 -24.93
C ILE A 277 27.48 9.66 -24.30
N ASN A 278 28.11 8.66 -24.92
CA ASN A 278 29.41 8.12 -24.53
C ASN A 278 29.43 7.72 -23.04
N ALA A 279 28.52 6.81 -22.65
CA ALA A 279 28.28 6.39 -21.27
C ALA A 279 27.78 4.94 -21.17
N GLN A 280 27.89 4.34 -19.97
CA GLN A 280 27.24 3.07 -19.65
C GLN A 280 26.00 3.28 -18.79
N GLY A 281 25.10 2.29 -18.76
CA GLY A 281 23.84 2.40 -18.01
C GLY A 281 24.04 2.70 -16.52
N GLU A 282 25.17 2.29 -15.94
CA GLU A 282 25.56 2.64 -14.58
C GLU A 282 25.69 4.15 -14.39
N ASP A 283 26.26 4.88 -15.36
CA ASP A 283 26.45 6.33 -15.24
C ASP A 283 25.11 7.09 -15.23
N VAL A 284 24.07 6.53 -15.87
CA VAL A 284 22.70 7.05 -15.84
C VAL A 284 22.07 6.83 -14.45
N VAL A 285 22.25 5.65 -13.86
CA VAL A 285 21.65 5.29 -12.57
C VAL A 285 22.38 5.94 -11.39
N ALA A 286 23.71 6.07 -11.46
CA ALA A 286 24.54 6.63 -10.41
C ALA A 286 24.44 8.16 -10.30
N GLY A 287 23.91 8.84 -11.33
CA GLY A 287 23.73 10.29 -11.33
C GLY A 287 25.04 11.09 -11.32
N ILE A 288 26.17 10.46 -11.65
CA ILE A 288 27.50 11.10 -11.69
C ILE A 288 27.55 12.15 -12.82
N ARG A 289 26.84 11.89 -13.92
CA ARG A 289 26.66 12.82 -15.04
C ARG A 289 25.20 13.20 -15.14
N THR A 290 24.94 14.49 -15.35
CA THR A 290 23.58 14.99 -15.62
C THR A 290 23.04 14.37 -16.91
N PRO A 291 21.96 13.58 -16.86
CA PRO A 291 21.36 13.00 -18.05
C PRO A 291 20.74 14.07 -18.96
N ALA A 292 20.74 13.81 -20.27
CA ALA A 292 20.08 14.66 -21.24
C ALA A 292 18.62 14.19 -21.47
N PRO A 293 17.68 15.12 -21.73
CA PRO A 293 16.29 14.78 -22.05
C PRO A 293 16.16 13.90 -23.31
N LEU A 294 15.15 13.04 -23.37
CA LEU A 294 14.94 12.20 -24.55
C LEU A 294 14.33 13.00 -25.71
N THR A 295 13.40 13.92 -25.41
CA THR A 295 12.61 14.67 -26.42
C THR A 295 12.85 16.17 -26.37
N LYS A 296 12.56 16.89 -27.46
CA LYS A 296 12.66 18.37 -27.49
C LYS A 296 11.74 19.05 -26.50
N ILE A 297 10.52 18.54 -26.35
CA ILE A 297 9.52 19.10 -25.44
C ILE A 297 10.01 18.99 -23.99
N GLU A 298 10.54 17.82 -23.61
CA GLU A 298 11.10 17.60 -22.28
C GLU A 298 12.30 18.52 -21.99
N ARG A 299 13.13 18.77 -23.00
CA ARG A 299 14.21 19.75 -22.92
C ARG A 299 13.70 21.17 -22.66
N GLU A 300 12.67 21.60 -23.39
CA GLU A 300 12.04 22.92 -23.20
C GLU A 300 11.39 23.06 -21.81
N GLU A 301 10.70 22.02 -21.34
CA GLU A 301 10.03 21.99 -20.03
C GLU A 301 11.03 21.93 -18.85
N SER A 302 12.13 21.19 -19.00
CA SER A 302 13.19 21.08 -17.98
C SER A 302 14.16 22.25 -17.97
N GLY A 303 14.17 23.08 -19.02
CA GLY A 303 15.15 24.16 -19.20
C GLY A 303 16.58 23.65 -19.39
N SER A 304 16.75 22.43 -19.90
CA SER A 304 18.07 21.80 -20.07
C SER A 304 18.84 22.40 -21.25
N ASP A 305 20.11 22.76 -21.00
CA ASP A 305 21.04 23.22 -22.04
C ASP A 305 21.57 22.06 -22.91
N LEU A 306 21.39 20.81 -22.48
CA LEU A 306 21.82 19.62 -23.21
C LEU A 306 20.89 19.32 -24.39
N LEU A 307 21.44 18.86 -25.51
CA LEU A 307 20.64 18.43 -26.67
C LEU A 307 19.79 17.22 -26.31
N SER A 308 18.55 17.19 -26.81
CA SER A 308 17.71 16.00 -26.69
C SER A 308 18.17 14.89 -27.63
N MET A 309 17.81 13.64 -27.36
CA MET A 309 18.14 12.51 -28.26
C MET A 309 17.52 12.70 -29.64
N GLU A 310 16.30 13.26 -29.68
CA GLU A 310 15.60 13.64 -30.91
C GLU A 310 16.43 14.60 -31.79
N GLU A 311 17.28 15.43 -31.19
CA GLU A 311 18.17 16.37 -31.89
C GLU A 311 19.54 15.77 -32.18
N ALA A 312 20.12 15.06 -31.21
CA ALA A 312 21.49 14.54 -31.30
C ALA A 312 21.59 13.28 -32.19
N MET A 313 20.60 12.40 -32.13
CA MET A 313 20.59 11.09 -32.82
C MET A 313 19.23 10.81 -33.49
N PRO A 314 18.77 11.64 -34.44
CA PRO A 314 17.40 11.61 -34.95
C PRO A 314 16.99 10.28 -35.60
N ALA A 315 17.91 9.60 -36.29
CA ALA A 315 17.62 8.30 -36.92
C ALA A 315 17.37 7.20 -35.88
N VAL A 316 18.21 7.16 -34.84
CA VAL A 316 18.10 6.18 -33.74
C VAL A 316 16.87 6.47 -32.88
N PHE A 317 16.58 7.76 -32.65
CA PHE A 317 15.36 8.17 -31.94
C PHE A 317 14.09 7.72 -32.69
N ALA A 318 14.06 7.82 -34.03
CA ALA A 318 12.94 7.32 -34.82
C ALA A 318 12.75 5.79 -34.68
N GLU A 319 13.84 5.01 -34.70
CA GLU A 319 13.78 3.57 -34.42
C GLU A 319 13.25 3.28 -33.00
N LEU A 320 13.67 4.07 -32.01
CA LEU A 320 13.23 3.92 -30.63
C LEU A 320 11.74 4.25 -30.46
N VAL A 321 11.20 5.22 -31.21
CA VAL A 321 9.76 5.52 -31.27
C VAL A 321 8.98 4.33 -31.85
N ASP A 322 9.46 3.71 -32.93
CA ASP A 322 8.83 2.50 -33.49
C ASP A 322 8.83 1.34 -32.49
N VAL A 323 9.91 1.18 -31.71
CA VAL A 323 10.01 0.18 -30.65
C VAL A 323 8.99 0.46 -29.54
N ARG A 324 8.91 1.72 -29.08
CA ARG A 324 7.93 2.18 -28.07
C ARG A 324 6.51 1.81 -28.48
N ASP A 325 6.09 2.16 -29.69
CA ASP A 325 4.72 1.95 -30.16
C ASP A 325 4.39 0.46 -30.31
N LYS A 326 5.35 -0.35 -30.79
CA LYS A 326 5.21 -1.82 -30.85
C LYS A 326 5.06 -2.45 -29.48
N LEU A 327 5.90 -2.05 -28.53
CA LEU A 327 5.89 -2.60 -27.17
C LEU A 327 4.61 -2.21 -26.42
N GLU A 328 4.20 -0.94 -26.50
CA GLU A 328 2.96 -0.48 -25.86
C GLU A 328 1.73 -1.16 -26.48
N SER A 329 1.68 -1.35 -27.80
CA SER A 329 0.59 -2.06 -28.47
C SER A 329 0.55 -3.55 -28.14
N HIS A 330 1.72 -4.20 -28.05
CA HIS A 330 1.83 -5.64 -27.79
C HIS A 330 1.48 -5.99 -26.34
N TYR A 331 2.12 -5.33 -25.38
CA TYR A 331 1.83 -5.51 -23.95
C TYR A 331 0.52 -4.83 -23.54
N ARG A 332 -0.02 -4.00 -24.43
CA ARG A 332 -1.23 -3.19 -24.26
C ARG A 332 -1.12 -2.27 -23.04
N ASP A 333 0.07 -1.94 -22.54
CA ASP A 333 0.31 -1.21 -21.28
C ASP A 333 1.56 -0.32 -21.41
N MET A 334 1.67 0.72 -20.56
CA MET A 334 2.84 1.60 -20.54
C MET A 334 4.10 0.81 -20.17
N GLN A 335 5.16 0.98 -20.97
CA GLN A 335 6.41 0.25 -20.83
C GLN A 335 7.54 1.15 -20.32
N ASP A 336 8.31 0.61 -19.39
CA ASP A 336 9.63 1.07 -18.96
C ASP A 336 10.69 0.27 -19.72
N MET A 337 11.60 0.97 -20.41
CA MET A 337 12.52 0.42 -21.39
C MET A 337 13.95 0.91 -21.15
N GLU A 338 14.90 -0.01 -21.22
CA GLU A 338 16.34 0.30 -21.19
C GLU A 338 16.94 0.02 -22.57
N PHE A 339 17.74 0.95 -23.09
CA PHE A 339 18.37 0.83 -24.40
C PHE A 339 19.82 1.29 -24.41
N THR A 340 20.58 0.79 -25.38
CA THR A 340 21.95 1.21 -25.69
C THR A 340 22.09 1.40 -27.19
N VAL A 341 22.85 2.42 -27.58
CA VAL A 341 23.23 2.72 -28.95
C VAL A 341 24.72 2.47 -29.06
N GLU A 342 25.11 1.52 -29.91
CA GLU A 342 26.52 1.24 -30.22
C GLU A 342 26.76 1.58 -31.68
N ALA A 343 27.61 2.57 -31.96
CA ALA A 343 27.93 3.03 -33.30
C ALA A 343 26.68 3.28 -34.19
N ASN A 344 25.77 4.14 -33.71
CA ASN A 344 24.46 4.44 -34.32
C ASN A 344 23.48 3.26 -34.46
N ARG A 345 23.73 2.11 -33.84
CA ARG A 345 22.80 0.96 -33.85
C ARG A 345 22.08 0.84 -32.52
N LEU A 346 20.74 0.88 -32.55
CA LEU A 346 19.90 0.69 -31.37
C LEU A 346 19.90 -0.77 -30.91
N TYR A 347 19.98 -0.96 -29.60
CA TYR A 347 19.77 -2.23 -28.91
C TYR A 347 18.85 -2.07 -27.71
N MET A 348 17.85 -2.96 -27.59
CA MET A 348 16.93 -3.01 -26.46
C MET A 348 17.43 -4.00 -25.42
N LEU A 349 17.69 -3.53 -24.21
CA LEU A 349 18.25 -4.33 -23.12
C LEU A 349 17.18 -4.89 -22.19
N GLN A 350 16.09 -4.15 -22.02
CA GLN A 350 15.03 -4.54 -21.11
C GLN A 350 13.73 -3.83 -21.47
N THR A 351 12.62 -4.50 -21.19
CA THR A 351 11.31 -3.88 -21.07
C THR A 351 10.55 -4.48 -19.90
N ARG A 352 9.63 -3.72 -19.31
CA ARG A 352 8.66 -4.17 -18.30
C ARG A 352 7.49 -3.18 -18.24
N SER A 353 6.37 -3.59 -17.66
CA SER A 353 5.31 -2.66 -17.26
C SER A 353 5.90 -1.57 -16.36
N GLY A 354 5.78 -0.32 -16.78
CA GLY A 354 6.39 0.80 -16.07
C GLY A 354 5.68 1.07 -14.74
N LYS A 355 6.48 1.27 -13.69
CA LYS A 355 5.97 1.81 -12.42
C LYS A 355 5.49 3.24 -12.64
N ARG A 356 4.40 3.62 -11.99
CA ARG A 356 3.72 4.88 -12.24
C ARG A 356 2.95 5.33 -11.00
N THR A 357 2.62 6.62 -10.92
CA THR A 357 1.77 7.17 -9.85
C THR A 357 0.33 6.69 -10.00
N ALA A 358 -0.47 6.80 -8.94
CA ALA A 358 -1.91 6.49 -9.00
C ALA A 358 -2.63 7.32 -10.08
N LYS A 359 -2.27 8.62 -10.18
CA LYS A 359 -2.79 9.53 -11.21
C LYS A 359 -2.45 9.05 -12.61
N ALA A 360 -1.18 8.66 -12.83
CA ALA A 360 -0.75 8.15 -14.12
C ALA A 360 -1.41 6.80 -14.46
N ALA A 361 -1.54 5.88 -13.50
CA ALA A 361 -2.20 4.59 -13.71
C ALA A 361 -3.64 4.76 -14.19
N LEU A 362 -4.39 5.64 -13.53
CA LEU A 362 -5.77 5.98 -13.85
C LEU A 362 -5.89 6.56 -15.26
N ARG A 363 -5.14 7.62 -15.56
CA ARG A 363 -5.17 8.28 -16.86
C ARG A 363 -4.79 7.34 -18.00
N ILE A 364 -3.71 6.57 -17.83
CA ILE A 364 -3.25 5.61 -18.84
C ILE A 364 -4.32 4.55 -19.10
N ALA A 365 -4.96 4.00 -18.06
CA ALA A 365 -5.99 3.00 -18.22
C ALA A 365 -7.23 3.55 -18.96
N VAL A 366 -7.67 4.77 -18.63
CA VAL A 366 -8.81 5.42 -19.28
C VAL A 366 -8.49 5.78 -20.73
N GLU A 367 -7.36 6.43 -21.00
CA GLU A 367 -6.94 6.79 -22.36
C GLU A 367 -6.76 5.55 -23.24
N MET A 368 -6.07 4.51 -22.77
CA MET A 368 -5.90 3.25 -23.53
C MET A 368 -7.23 2.57 -23.85
N CYS A 369 -8.23 2.69 -22.96
CA CYS A 369 -9.56 2.18 -23.22
C CYS A 369 -10.29 3.01 -24.28
N GLN A 370 -10.18 4.34 -24.22
CA GLN A 370 -10.77 5.26 -25.21
C GLN A 370 -10.14 5.09 -26.60
N ASP A 371 -8.83 4.85 -26.65
CA ASP A 371 -8.07 4.57 -27.87
C ASP A 371 -8.35 3.16 -28.45
N GLY A 372 -9.15 2.34 -27.74
CA GLY A 372 -9.48 0.97 -28.15
C GLY A 372 -8.32 -0.03 -27.99
N VAL A 373 -7.23 0.37 -27.31
CA VAL A 373 -6.09 -0.50 -27.02
C VAL A 373 -6.48 -1.56 -26.00
N ILE A 374 -7.31 -1.23 -25.01
CA ILE A 374 -7.81 -2.16 -23.97
C ILE A 374 -9.34 -2.09 -23.82
N SER A 375 -9.93 -3.13 -23.22
CA SER A 375 -11.35 -3.12 -22.85
C SER A 375 -11.58 -2.35 -21.53
N ARG A 376 -12.85 -2.03 -21.20
CA ARG A 376 -13.19 -1.43 -19.91
C ARG A 376 -12.84 -2.36 -18.76
N GLU A 377 -13.05 -3.65 -18.94
CA GLU A 377 -12.70 -4.69 -17.98
C GLU A 377 -11.20 -4.79 -17.75
N ASP A 378 -10.41 -4.66 -18.82
CA ASP A 378 -8.94 -4.61 -18.73
C ASP A 378 -8.48 -3.34 -17.99
N ALA A 379 -9.10 -2.19 -18.27
CA ALA A 379 -8.78 -0.92 -17.60
C ALA A 379 -9.02 -1.01 -16.09
N LEU A 380 -10.16 -1.57 -15.67
CA LEU A 380 -10.47 -1.80 -14.26
C LEU A 380 -9.46 -2.72 -13.58
N LYS A 381 -9.02 -3.80 -14.23
CA LYS A 381 -8.05 -4.76 -13.67
C LYS A 381 -6.63 -4.22 -13.49
N ARG A 382 -6.29 -3.11 -14.16
CA ARG A 382 -4.92 -2.56 -14.18
C ARG A 382 -4.66 -1.52 -13.10
N VAL A 383 -5.71 -0.93 -12.56
CA VAL A 383 -5.60 0.04 -11.47
C VAL A 383 -5.63 -0.74 -10.16
N ASP A 384 -4.55 -0.66 -9.39
CA ASP A 384 -4.52 -1.24 -8.04
C ASP A 384 -5.45 -0.42 -7.12
N PRO A 385 -6.48 -1.03 -6.50
CA PRO A 385 -7.38 -0.30 -5.61
C PRO A 385 -6.67 0.43 -4.48
N ALA A 386 -5.57 -0.14 -3.95
CA ALA A 386 -4.83 0.48 -2.85
C ALA A 386 -4.16 1.80 -3.28
N GLN A 387 -3.85 1.97 -4.56
CA GLN A 387 -3.28 3.22 -5.08
C GLN A 387 -4.29 4.36 -5.12
N LEU A 388 -5.59 4.07 -5.18
CA LEU A 388 -6.62 5.12 -5.17
C LEU A 388 -6.61 5.94 -3.88
N ASP A 389 -6.18 5.36 -2.76
CA ASP A 389 -6.10 6.06 -1.47
C ASP A 389 -5.24 7.33 -1.59
N GLN A 390 -4.16 7.28 -2.38
CA GLN A 390 -3.29 8.44 -2.63
C GLN A 390 -4.00 9.60 -3.35
N LEU A 391 -5.09 9.32 -4.06
CA LEU A 391 -5.87 10.30 -4.79
C LEU A 391 -7.01 10.89 -3.97
N LEU A 392 -7.27 10.38 -2.75
CA LEU A 392 -8.43 10.78 -1.94
C LEU A 392 -8.08 11.77 -0.85
N HIS A 393 -6.79 11.91 -0.52
CA HIS A 393 -6.32 12.81 0.53
C HIS A 393 -5.56 14.00 -0.04
N PRO A 394 -5.54 15.17 0.63
CA PRO A 394 -4.64 16.26 0.29
C PRO A 394 -3.19 15.79 0.31
N THR A 395 -2.41 16.16 -0.70
CA THR A 395 -0.97 15.82 -0.80
C THR A 395 -0.14 17.08 -0.73
N LEU A 396 1.11 16.97 -0.29
CA LEU A 396 2.05 18.10 -0.33
C LEU A 396 2.32 18.53 -1.78
N ASP A 397 2.40 19.84 -2.00
CA ASP A 397 2.88 20.40 -3.27
C ASP A 397 4.35 19.96 -3.49
N PRO A 398 4.67 19.28 -4.59
CA PRO A 398 6.03 18.85 -4.89
C PRO A 398 7.04 19.99 -4.94
N ASN A 399 6.59 21.20 -5.28
CA ASN A 399 7.44 22.39 -5.40
C ASN A 399 7.59 23.17 -4.08
N ALA A 400 6.90 22.78 -3.02
CA ALA A 400 7.01 23.44 -1.73
C ALA A 400 8.31 23.06 -1.02
N GLU A 401 8.96 24.04 -0.38
CA GLU A 401 10.15 23.79 0.43
C GLU A 401 9.79 22.98 1.69
N LYS A 402 10.47 21.86 1.91
CA LYS A 402 10.18 20.93 3.01
C LYS A 402 11.36 20.85 3.96
N LYS A 403 11.13 21.14 5.24
CA LYS A 403 12.14 20.96 6.29
C LYS A 403 11.71 19.86 7.24
N VAL A 404 12.12 18.63 6.94
CA VAL A 404 11.81 17.44 7.74
C VAL A 404 12.54 17.50 9.08
N ILE A 405 11.79 17.37 10.17
CA ILE A 405 12.28 17.41 11.57
C ILE A 405 12.03 16.08 12.31
N GLY A 406 11.31 15.14 11.71
CA GLY A 406 11.08 13.82 12.28
C GLY A 406 10.41 12.89 11.29
N MET A 407 10.39 11.60 11.63
CA MET A 407 9.72 10.56 10.86
C MET A 407 9.10 9.55 11.81
N GLY A 408 7.92 9.06 11.45
CA GLY A 408 7.19 7.98 12.13
C GLY A 408 6.61 7.00 11.11
N LEU A 409 5.65 6.20 11.55
CA LEU A 409 4.90 5.27 10.71
C LEU A 409 3.77 6.01 10.00
N PRO A 410 3.58 5.78 8.68
CA PRO A 410 2.51 6.37 7.88
C PRO A 410 1.15 5.73 8.22
N ALA A 411 0.55 6.16 9.33
CA ALA A 411 -0.61 5.48 9.93
C ALA A 411 -1.92 5.74 9.19
N SER A 412 -2.13 6.97 8.72
CA SER A 412 -3.30 7.37 7.93
C SER A 412 -2.86 8.38 6.88
N PRO A 413 -3.11 8.15 5.58
CA PRO A 413 -2.54 8.96 4.49
C PRO A 413 -3.06 10.40 4.44
N GLY A 414 -2.35 11.22 3.67
CA GLY A 414 -2.65 12.63 3.46
C GLY A 414 -1.68 13.58 4.16
N ALA A 415 -1.76 14.86 3.82
CA ALA A 415 -0.93 15.92 4.37
C ALA A 415 -1.77 16.95 5.13
N ALA A 416 -1.35 17.28 6.35
CA ALA A 416 -2.02 18.25 7.20
C ALA A 416 -1.04 19.24 7.83
N SER A 417 -1.38 20.53 7.77
CA SER A 417 -0.63 21.61 8.43
C SER A 417 -1.49 22.28 9.49
N GLY A 418 -0.89 22.56 10.65
CA GLY A 418 -1.59 23.22 11.74
C GLY A 418 -0.69 23.56 12.92
N GLN A 419 -1.24 24.33 13.85
CA GLN A 419 -0.59 24.65 15.11
C GLN A 419 -0.58 23.43 16.03
N LEU A 420 0.59 23.05 16.52
CA LEU A 420 0.69 21.88 17.40
C LEU A 420 0.06 22.18 18.76
N VAL A 421 -0.74 21.24 19.25
CA VAL A 421 -1.42 21.27 20.57
C VAL A 421 -1.25 19.95 21.28
N PHE A 422 -1.19 19.97 22.61
CA PHE A 422 -0.84 18.77 23.40
C PHE A 422 -2.02 18.11 24.13
N SER A 423 -3.21 18.71 24.09
CA SER A 423 -4.43 18.14 24.64
C SER A 423 -5.61 18.24 23.67
N ALA A 424 -6.53 17.27 23.76
CA ALA A 424 -7.75 17.25 22.95
C ALA A 424 -8.64 18.47 23.23
N GLU A 425 -8.79 18.87 24.49
CA GLU A 425 -9.54 20.06 24.91
C GLU A 425 -9.01 21.34 24.26
N THR A 426 -7.68 21.47 24.18
CA THR A 426 -7.03 22.64 23.53
C THR A 426 -7.27 22.61 22.03
N ALA A 427 -7.20 21.42 21.41
CA ALA A 427 -7.50 21.25 20.00
C ALA A 427 -8.93 21.72 19.69
N GLU A 428 -9.92 21.27 20.46
CA GLU A 428 -11.32 21.69 20.31
C GLU A 428 -11.53 23.18 20.53
N ASP A 429 -11.02 23.75 21.63
CA ASP A 429 -11.18 25.18 21.93
C ASP A 429 -10.58 26.03 20.80
N TRP A 430 -9.41 25.64 20.30
CA TRP A 430 -8.73 26.40 19.27
C TRP A 430 -9.42 26.31 17.91
N VAL A 431 -9.99 25.15 17.58
CA VAL A 431 -10.75 24.97 16.34
C VAL A 431 -12.10 25.68 16.44
N HIS A 432 -12.91 25.34 17.44
CA HIS A 432 -14.30 25.81 17.54
C HIS A 432 -14.43 27.26 18.00
N ASN A 433 -13.65 27.69 19.00
CA ASN A 433 -13.79 29.03 19.58
C ASN A 433 -12.82 30.05 18.94
N LYS A 434 -11.69 29.60 18.39
CA LYS A 434 -10.66 30.49 17.81
C LYS A 434 -10.48 30.35 16.30
N GLY A 435 -11.14 29.37 15.65
CA GLY A 435 -11.07 29.17 14.20
C GLY A 435 -9.67 28.83 13.68
N ARG A 436 -8.86 28.13 14.48
CA ARG A 436 -7.47 27.78 14.13
C ARG A 436 -7.36 26.34 13.65
N LYS A 437 -6.47 26.11 12.69
CA LYS A 437 -6.02 24.77 12.29
C LYS A 437 -5.01 24.22 13.28
N VAL A 438 -5.21 23.00 13.75
CA VAL A 438 -4.35 22.39 14.78
C VAL A 438 -3.88 20.99 14.39
N VAL A 439 -2.71 20.60 14.87
CA VAL A 439 -2.21 19.22 14.82
C VAL A 439 -2.13 18.69 16.24
N LEU A 440 -2.87 17.63 16.55
CA LEU A 440 -2.87 17.04 17.89
C LEU A 440 -1.63 16.17 18.08
N VAL A 441 -0.77 16.57 19.02
CA VAL A 441 0.48 15.89 19.32
C VAL A 441 0.39 15.19 20.67
N ARG A 442 0.49 13.86 20.69
CA ARG A 442 0.35 13.05 21.90
C ARG A 442 1.46 12.01 22.01
N ILE A 443 1.74 11.53 23.22
CA ILE A 443 2.59 10.34 23.39
C ILE A 443 1.85 9.14 22.79
N GLU A 444 0.58 8.99 23.17
CA GLU A 444 -0.40 8.03 22.68
C GLU A 444 -1.80 8.65 22.87
N THR A 445 -2.79 8.23 22.08
CA THR A 445 -4.18 8.71 22.20
C THR A 445 -5.04 7.69 22.92
N SER A 446 -6.04 8.15 23.67
CA SER A 446 -7.11 7.32 24.26
C SER A 446 -8.50 7.66 23.67
N PRO A 447 -9.55 6.89 23.97
CA PRO A 447 -10.93 7.24 23.57
C PRO A 447 -11.39 8.63 24.04
N GLU A 448 -10.81 9.16 25.13
CA GLU A 448 -11.08 10.51 25.63
C GLU A 448 -10.55 11.60 24.68
N ASP A 449 -9.55 11.28 23.85
CA ASP A 449 -8.95 12.22 22.91
C ASP A 449 -9.76 12.35 21.60
N ILE A 450 -10.81 11.54 21.37
CA ILE A 450 -11.56 11.45 20.09
C ILE A 450 -12.06 12.80 19.62
N ALA A 451 -12.60 13.60 20.53
CA ALA A 451 -13.23 14.85 20.18
C ALA A 451 -12.20 15.89 19.67
N GLY A 452 -11.02 15.94 20.31
CA GLY A 452 -9.87 16.71 19.82
C GLY A 452 -9.21 16.12 18.57
N MET A 453 -9.21 14.79 18.40
CA MET A 453 -8.74 14.12 17.18
C MET A 453 -9.63 14.47 15.98
N HIS A 454 -10.94 14.53 16.19
CA HIS A 454 -11.91 14.95 15.18
C HIS A 454 -11.78 16.45 14.86
N ALA A 455 -11.45 17.29 15.84
CA ALA A 455 -11.23 18.71 15.61
C ALA A 455 -9.91 19.00 14.84
N ALA A 456 -8.84 18.25 15.12
CA ALA A 456 -7.50 18.50 14.56
C ALA A 456 -7.42 18.20 13.06
N GLU A 457 -6.57 18.91 12.30
CA GLU A 457 -6.30 18.64 10.88
C GLU A 457 -5.48 17.35 10.70
N GLY A 458 -4.69 16.97 11.70
CA GLY A 458 -3.88 15.77 11.68
C GLY A 458 -3.42 15.37 13.09
N ILE A 459 -2.96 14.12 13.21
CA ILE A 459 -2.61 13.51 14.50
C ILE A 459 -1.17 12.99 14.44
N LEU A 460 -0.36 13.35 15.43
CA LEU A 460 1.02 12.90 15.56
C LEU A 460 1.21 12.22 16.92
N THR A 461 1.66 10.96 16.91
CA THR A 461 1.97 10.25 18.15
C THR A 461 3.43 9.81 18.25
N ALA A 462 4.03 9.98 19.43
CA ALA A 462 5.40 9.52 19.69
C ALA A 462 5.47 7.98 19.79
N ARG A 463 4.38 7.33 20.20
CA ARG A 463 4.23 5.86 20.31
C ARG A 463 2.97 5.39 19.57
N GLY A 464 2.88 4.09 19.35
CA GLY A 464 1.76 3.45 18.66
C GLY A 464 2.15 2.96 17.27
N GLY A 465 1.63 1.79 16.89
CA GLY A 465 1.83 1.20 15.56
C GLY A 465 0.68 1.53 14.60
N MET A 466 0.71 0.89 13.43
CA MET A 466 -0.32 1.00 12.39
C MET A 466 -1.73 0.60 12.85
N THR A 467 -1.86 -0.16 13.94
CA THR A 467 -3.14 -0.62 14.52
C THR A 467 -3.50 0.08 15.84
N SER A 468 -2.73 1.09 16.25
CA SER A 468 -3.00 1.86 17.48
C SER A 468 -4.32 2.64 17.39
N HIS A 469 -4.87 3.02 18.56
CA HIS A 469 -6.08 3.84 18.66
C HIS A 469 -6.03 5.06 17.72
N ALA A 470 -4.91 5.81 17.74
CA ALA A 470 -4.69 6.95 16.85
C ALA A 470 -4.82 6.58 15.36
N ALA A 471 -4.13 5.52 14.94
CA ALA A 471 -4.10 5.06 13.55
C ALA A 471 -5.49 4.61 13.06
N VAL A 472 -6.21 3.85 13.88
CA VAL A 472 -7.53 3.30 13.55
C VAL A 472 -8.57 4.42 13.43
N VAL A 473 -8.61 5.31 14.42
CA VAL A 473 -9.55 6.43 14.45
C VAL A 473 -9.24 7.43 13.33
N ALA A 474 -7.97 7.77 13.13
CA ALA A 474 -7.56 8.69 12.07
C ALA A 474 -7.89 8.14 10.66
N ARG A 475 -7.66 6.85 10.40
CA ARG A 475 -8.07 6.22 9.14
C ARG A 475 -9.58 6.17 8.96
N GLY A 476 -10.32 5.98 10.06
CA GLY A 476 -11.79 6.06 10.05
C GLY A 476 -12.28 7.43 9.59
N MET A 477 -11.66 8.49 10.13
CA MET A 477 -11.96 9.89 9.84
C MET A 477 -11.32 10.43 8.54
N GLY A 478 -10.42 9.66 7.91
CA GLY A 478 -9.61 10.14 6.78
C GLY A 478 -8.69 11.30 7.13
N LYS A 479 -8.21 11.36 8.37
CA LYS A 479 -7.28 12.41 8.81
C LYS A 479 -5.84 11.93 8.70
N PRO A 480 -4.90 12.76 8.22
CA PRO A 480 -3.48 12.46 8.22
C PRO A 480 -2.99 12.09 9.62
N CYS A 481 -2.32 10.94 9.71
CA CYS A 481 -1.77 10.48 10.98
C CYS A 481 -0.40 9.85 10.82
N VAL A 482 0.53 10.31 11.66
CA VAL A 482 1.87 9.74 11.80
C VAL A 482 1.97 9.16 13.21
N CYS A 483 2.13 7.84 13.32
CA CYS A 483 2.23 7.17 14.62
C CYS A 483 3.66 6.69 14.90
N GLY A 484 4.00 6.52 16.17
CA GLY A 484 5.28 5.88 16.53
C GLY A 484 6.51 6.67 16.11
N ALA A 485 6.42 8.00 16.06
CA ALA A 485 7.54 8.88 15.77
C ALA A 485 8.50 8.94 16.99
N GLY A 486 9.19 7.85 17.28
CA GLY A 486 9.96 7.66 18.52
C GLY A 486 11.14 8.62 18.70
N ALA A 487 11.57 9.31 17.65
CA ALA A 487 12.56 10.39 17.71
C ALA A 487 11.99 11.67 18.35
N ILE A 488 10.66 11.80 18.45
CA ILE A 488 9.98 12.95 19.00
C ILE A 488 9.82 12.78 20.52
N LYS A 489 10.26 13.79 21.27
CA LYS A 489 10.09 13.83 22.74
C LYS A 489 9.13 14.94 23.12
N ILE A 490 8.04 14.56 23.80
CA ILE A 490 6.98 15.47 24.23
C ILE A 490 7.13 15.73 25.74
N ASP A 491 7.12 17.00 26.13
CA ASP A 491 7.05 17.44 27.52
C ASP A 491 5.74 18.21 27.76
N TYR A 492 4.74 17.51 28.31
CA TYR A 492 3.44 18.09 28.63
C TYR A 492 3.50 19.20 29.69
N ARG A 493 4.43 19.13 30.65
CA ARG A 493 4.54 20.18 31.68
C ARG A 493 5.16 21.44 31.13
N GLY A 494 6.11 21.28 30.20
CA GLY A 494 6.74 22.39 29.49
C GLY A 494 5.89 22.95 28.36
N GLY A 495 4.88 22.22 27.86
CA GLY A 495 4.14 22.57 26.65
C GLY A 495 5.04 22.60 25.42
N THR A 496 5.97 21.65 25.32
CA THR A 496 6.98 21.61 24.25
C THR A 496 7.19 20.22 23.65
N MET A 497 7.65 20.20 22.41
CA MET A 497 8.06 19.02 21.66
C MET A 497 9.48 19.22 21.12
N ASN A 498 10.33 18.21 21.20
CA ASN A 498 11.63 18.19 20.54
C ASN A 498 11.63 17.17 19.40
N ALA A 499 11.92 17.62 18.18
CA ALA A 499 12.02 16.80 16.98
C ALA A 499 13.22 17.25 16.15
N GLY A 500 14.12 16.33 15.79
CA GLY A 500 15.27 16.63 14.92
C GLY A 500 16.23 17.69 15.47
N GLY A 501 16.30 17.84 16.79
CA GLY A 501 17.11 18.88 17.46
C GLY A 501 16.45 20.27 17.50
N VAL A 502 15.21 20.41 16.99
CA VAL A 502 14.41 21.63 17.06
C VAL A 502 13.43 21.53 18.22
N MET A 503 13.39 22.57 19.06
CA MET A 503 12.41 22.69 20.16
C MET A 503 11.23 23.54 19.70
N LEU A 504 10.05 22.94 19.71
CA LEU A 504 8.78 23.53 19.31
C LEU A 504 7.86 23.67 20.51
N LYS A 505 7.07 24.75 20.52
CA LYS A 505 6.12 25.08 21.58
C LYS A 505 4.69 24.94 21.09
N GLU A 506 3.76 24.78 22.01
CA GLU A 506 2.33 24.83 21.69
C GLU A 506 1.99 26.11 20.91
N GLY A 507 1.32 25.93 19.78
CA GLY A 507 1.02 27.01 18.83
C GLY A 507 1.98 27.16 17.66
N ASP A 508 3.16 26.54 17.69
CA ASP A 508 4.07 26.51 16.54
C ASP A 508 3.46 25.65 15.43
N VAL A 509 3.66 26.06 14.17
CA VAL A 509 3.09 25.37 13.02
C VAL A 509 4.00 24.22 12.59
N ILE A 510 3.38 23.05 12.39
CA ILE A 510 4.01 21.88 11.80
C ILE A 510 3.14 21.36 10.66
N THR A 511 3.77 20.59 9.78
CA THR A 511 3.09 19.80 8.76
C THR A 511 3.43 18.34 8.94
N ILE A 512 2.44 17.47 8.83
CA ILE A 512 2.65 16.02 8.82
C ILE A 512 2.18 15.45 7.49
N ASP A 513 2.91 14.45 6.99
CA ASP A 513 2.52 13.64 5.86
C ASP A 513 2.33 12.20 6.34
N GLY A 514 1.06 11.81 6.49
CA GLY A 514 0.68 10.49 6.92
C GLY A 514 0.82 9.40 5.85
N GLY A 515 1.16 9.77 4.61
CA GLY A 515 1.50 8.82 3.53
C GLY A 515 2.96 8.37 3.57
N THR A 516 3.87 9.27 3.91
CA THR A 516 5.32 8.99 4.01
C THR A 516 5.81 8.82 5.44
N GLY A 517 5.03 9.28 6.43
CA GLY A 517 5.41 9.30 7.84
C GLY A 517 6.27 10.51 8.23
N GLU A 518 6.44 11.49 7.34
CA GLU A 518 7.29 12.67 7.57
C GLU A 518 6.62 13.71 8.47
N VAL A 519 7.42 14.35 9.32
CA VAL A 519 7.04 15.51 10.15
C VAL A 519 7.93 16.68 9.78
N MET A 520 7.32 17.81 9.44
CA MET A 520 7.99 18.98 8.84
C MET A 520 7.75 20.24 9.68
N LEU A 521 8.76 21.11 9.70
CA LEU A 521 8.67 22.41 10.35
C LEU A 521 7.92 23.41 9.47
N GLY A 522 6.93 24.10 10.04
CA GLY A 522 6.16 25.13 9.36
C GLY A 522 5.00 24.58 8.53
N GLU A 523 4.31 25.50 7.85
CA GLU A 523 3.24 25.18 6.90
C GLU A 523 3.87 24.84 5.55
N VAL A 524 3.51 23.68 5.00
CA VAL A 524 3.90 23.26 3.65
C VAL A 524 2.64 23.24 2.80
N ALA A 525 2.70 23.85 1.62
CA ALA A 525 1.53 23.96 0.74
C ALA A 525 0.99 22.57 0.37
N THR A 526 -0.33 22.43 0.37
CA THR A 526 -1.02 21.19 -0.02
C THR A 526 -1.88 21.42 -1.27
N LEU A 527 -2.01 20.37 -2.07
CA LEU A 527 -2.89 20.30 -3.22
C LEU A 527 -4.11 19.46 -2.83
N LYS A 528 -5.31 20.00 -3.07
CA LYS A 528 -6.54 19.20 -2.94
C LYS A 528 -6.64 18.24 -4.12
N PRO A 529 -7.01 16.98 -3.90
CA PRO A 529 -7.22 16.05 -4.99
C PRO A 529 -8.38 16.50 -5.87
N ASP A 530 -8.16 16.45 -7.19
CA ASP A 530 -9.20 16.61 -8.19
C ASP A 530 -9.72 15.22 -8.57
N LEU A 531 -10.95 14.92 -8.18
CA LEU A 531 -11.62 13.63 -8.42
C LEU A 531 -12.50 13.63 -9.68
N SER A 532 -12.33 14.64 -10.54
CA SER A 532 -13.02 14.74 -11.81
C SER A 532 -12.27 14.01 -12.95
N GLY A 533 -12.87 13.99 -14.15
CA GLY A 533 -12.27 13.40 -15.34
C GLY A 533 -12.12 11.88 -15.26
N ASP A 534 -10.88 11.39 -15.41
CA ASP A 534 -10.56 9.96 -15.51
C ASP A 534 -11.02 9.16 -14.28
N PHE A 535 -11.04 9.78 -13.10
CA PHE A 535 -11.45 9.11 -11.86
C PHE A 535 -12.93 8.77 -11.90
N SER A 536 -13.78 9.78 -12.16
CA SER A 536 -15.22 9.59 -12.31
C SER A 536 -15.53 8.55 -13.39
N GLN A 537 -14.82 8.61 -14.52
CA GLN A 537 -15.05 7.68 -15.62
C GLN A 537 -14.72 6.22 -15.26
N LEU A 538 -13.61 5.98 -14.56
CA LEU A 538 -13.26 4.64 -14.07
C LEU A 538 -14.28 4.16 -13.02
N MET A 539 -14.70 5.06 -12.12
CA MET A 539 -15.67 4.75 -11.07
C MET A 539 -17.07 4.42 -11.61
N GLU A 540 -17.50 5.04 -12.71
CA GLU A 540 -18.69 4.67 -13.46
C GLU A 540 -18.56 3.25 -14.05
N TRP A 541 -17.43 2.94 -14.69
CA TRP A 541 -17.21 1.59 -15.23
C TRP A 541 -17.17 0.53 -14.12
N ALA A 542 -16.62 0.87 -12.95
CA ALA A 542 -16.61 -0.03 -11.79
C ALA A 542 -18.04 -0.31 -11.31
N ASP A 543 -18.89 0.72 -11.25
CA ASP A 543 -20.29 0.60 -10.84
C ASP A 543 -21.13 -0.24 -11.80
N ASP A 544 -20.89 -0.12 -13.11
CA ASP A 544 -21.61 -0.91 -14.13
C ASP A 544 -21.36 -2.42 -14.00
N VAL A 545 -20.20 -2.80 -13.46
CA VAL A 545 -19.71 -4.19 -13.45
C VAL A 545 -19.90 -4.87 -12.09
N ARG A 546 -19.80 -4.13 -10.98
CA ARG A 546 -19.86 -4.71 -9.64
C ARG A 546 -21.27 -5.21 -9.31
N ARG A 547 -21.33 -6.35 -8.60
CA ARG A 547 -22.58 -6.87 -8.00
C ARG A 547 -22.75 -6.41 -6.55
N LEU A 548 -21.67 -6.47 -5.77
CA LEU A 548 -21.67 -6.01 -4.39
C LEU A 548 -22.04 -4.53 -4.32
N LYS A 549 -22.99 -4.21 -3.44
CA LYS A 549 -23.22 -2.83 -3.06
C LYS A 549 -22.10 -2.35 -2.14
N VAL A 550 -21.77 -1.07 -2.22
CA VAL A 550 -20.77 -0.45 -1.35
C VAL A 550 -21.46 0.58 -0.47
N ARG A 551 -21.55 0.27 0.81
CA ARG A 551 -22.07 1.16 1.86
C ARG A 551 -20.91 1.78 2.65
N THR A 552 -21.23 2.71 3.52
CA THR A 552 -20.26 3.36 4.39
C THR A 552 -20.50 3.08 5.87
N ASN A 553 -19.42 3.12 6.66
CA ASN A 553 -19.46 3.21 8.10
C ASN A 553 -19.36 4.71 8.44
N ALA A 554 -20.50 5.33 8.75
CA ALA A 554 -20.60 6.76 8.99
C ALA A 554 -21.63 7.02 10.09
N GLU A 555 -21.33 7.98 10.95
CA GLU A 555 -22.11 8.29 12.14
C GLU A 555 -22.30 9.80 12.37
N THR A 556 -21.54 10.64 11.67
CA THR A 556 -21.75 12.09 11.61
C THR A 556 -22.33 12.53 10.26
N PRO A 557 -22.99 13.69 10.20
CA PRO A 557 -23.41 14.31 8.94
C PRO A 557 -22.27 14.49 7.93
N GLU A 558 -21.10 14.94 8.39
CA GLU A 558 -19.93 15.18 7.54
C GLU A 558 -19.40 13.88 6.91
N ASP A 559 -19.31 12.80 7.69
CA ASP A 559 -18.92 11.48 7.18
C ASP A 559 -19.92 10.95 6.14
N ALA A 560 -21.21 11.15 6.40
CA ALA A 560 -22.29 10.72 5.52
C ALA A 560 -22.28 11.48 4.20
N GLU A 561 -22.09 12.81 4.21
CA GLU A 561 -21.96 13.63 3.01
C GLU A 561 -20.73 13.25 2.19
N THR A 562 -19.58 13.09 2.86
CA THR A 562 -18.32 12.69 2.23
C THR A 562 -18.48 11.33 1.55
N ALA A 563 -19.02 10.34 2.27
CA ALA A 563 -19.23 9.01 1.71
C ALA A 563 -20.21 8.99 0.55
N ARG A 564 -21.30 9.78 0.62
CA ARG A 564 -22.26 9.92 -0.48
C ARG A 564 -21.59 10.57 -1.69
N GLY A 565 -20.72 11.56 -1.49
CA GLY A 565 -19.90 12.17 -2.54
C GLY A 565 -18.97 11.17 -3.26
N PHE A 566 -18.48 10.17 -2.53
CA PHE A 566 -17.69 9.07 -3.09
C PHE A 566 -18.52 7.92 -3.70
N GLY A 567 -19.86 8.04 -3.71
CA GLY A 567 -20.76 7.06 -4.31
C GLY A 567 -21.20 5.94 -3.37
N ALA A 568 -21.19 6.14 -2.05
CA ALA A 568 -21.73 5.17 -1.11
C ALA A 568 -23.26 4.99 -1.30
N GLU A 569 -23.71 3.74 -1.31
CA GLU A 569 -25.10 3.34 -1.55
C GLU A 569 -25.88 3.15 -0.24
N GLY A 570 -25.55 3.94 0.77
CA GLY A 570 -26.14 3.94 2.11
C GLY A 570 -25.12 3.70 3.22
N ILE A 571 -25.59 3.65 4.47
CA ILE A 571 -24.75 3.44 5.67
C ILE A 571 -24.91 2.01 6.15
N GLY A 572 -23.87 1.18 6.12
CA GLY A 572 -23.91 -0.20 6.60
C GLY A 572 -23.60 -0.33 8.10
N LEU A 573 -23.05 0.72 8.72
CA LEU A 573 -22.83 0.81 10.15
C LEU A 573 -22.78 2.28 10.61
N CYS A 574 -23.85 2.72 11.28
CA CYS A 574 -23.85 3.93 12.11
C CYS A 574 -23.73 3.49 13.57
N ARG A 575 -22.65 3.85 14.26
CA ARG A 575 -22.51 3.50 15.68
C ARG A 575 -23.11 4.61 16.52
N THR A 576 -24.00 4.22 17.43
CA THR A 576 -24.74 5.21 18.23
C THR A 576 -23.93 5.77 19.39
N GLU A 577 -22.76 5.21 19.66
CA GLU A 577 -22.06 5.42 20.92
C GLU A 577 -21.23 6.69 20.86
N HIS A 578 -20.71 6.98 19.66
CA HIS A 578 -20.05 8.25 19.35
C HIS A 578 -21.00 9.45 19.45
N MET A 579 -22.30 9.23 19.26
CA MET A 579 -23.33 10.27 19.44
C MET A 579 -23.52 10.68 20.91
N PHE A 580 -22.97 9.94 21.88
CA PHE A 580 -23.10 10.25 23.31
C PHE A 580 -21.86 10.91 23.92
N PHE A 581 -20.73 10.96 23.21
CA PHE A 581 -19.48 11.52 23.73
C PHE A 581 -19.42 13.05 23.69
N ASP A 582 -20.31 13.72 22.96
CA ASP A 582 -20.42 15.18 22.97
C ASP A 582 -20.56 15.71 24.43
N PRO A 583 -19.83 16.78 24.81
CA PRO A 583 -19.82 17.30 26.19
C PRO A 583 -21.22 17.62 26.77
N ALA A 584 -22.18 18.02 25.94
CA ALA A 584 -23.54 18.31 26.40
C ALA A 584 -24.34 17.02 26.67
N ARG A 585 -23.99 15.92 26.00
CA ARG A 585 -24.71 14.64 26.02
C ARG A 585 -24.11 13.67 27.03
N ILE A 586 -22.79 13.66 27.17
CA ILE A 586 -22.06 12.75 28.07
C ILE A 586 -22.53 12.89 29.52
N ILE A 587 -22.95 14.09 29.94
CA ILE A 587 -23.50 14.33 31.28
C ILE A 587 -24.78 13.52 31.49
N SER A 588 -25.72 13.59 30.54
CA SER A 588 -26.99 12.84 30.62
C SER A 588 -26.75 11.32 30.52
N MET A 589 -25.74 10.90 29.76
CA MET A 589 -25.32 9.49 29.72
C MET A 589 -24.77 9.02 31.07
N ARG A 590 -23.93 9.83 31.72
CA ARG A 590 -23.39 9.53 33.06
C ARG A 590 -24.48 9.52 34.13
N GLU A 591 -25.45 10.44 34.08
CA GLU A 591 -26.65 10.40 34.94
C GLU A 591 -27.41 9.07 34.78
N MET A 592 -27.58 8.60 33.55
CA MET A 592 -28.22 7.30 33.28
C MET A 592 -27.44 6.15 33.92
N ILE A 593 -26.10 6.15 33.81
CA ILE A 593 -25.25 5.09 34.37
C ILE A 593 -25.29 5.07 35.92
N LEU A 594 -25.37 6.24 36.54
CA LEU A 594 -25.38 6.43 37.99
C LEU A 594 -26.76 6.15 38.62
N ALA A 595 -27.84 6.17 37.83
CA ALA A 595 -29.19 5.97 38.34
C ALA A 595 -29.43 4.53 38.87
N GLU A 596 -29.79 4.43 40.15
CA GLU A 596 -30.05 3.15 40.83
C GLU A 596 -31.41 2.52 40.44
N THR A 597 -32.33 3.30 39.87
CA THR A 597 -33.69 2.84 39.51
C THR A 597 -33.98 3.01 38.02
N GLU A 598 -34.87 2.17 37.48
CA GLU A 598 -35.36 2.29 36.10
C GLU A 598 -35.99 3.67 35.85
N ALA A 599 -36.78 4.19 36.79
CA ALA A 599 -37.40 5.51 36.67
C ALA A 599 -36.34 6.62 36.53
N GLY A 600 -35.24 6.53 37.30
CA GLY A 600 -34.10 7.45 37.17
C GLY A 600 -33.42 7.34 35.80
N ARG A 601 -33.19 6.12 35.32
CA ARG A 601 -32.60 5.88 33.99
C ARG A 601 -33.47 6.44 32.86
N ARG A 602 -34.78 6.21 32.90
CA ARG A 602 -35.74 6.75 31.92
C ARG A 602 -35.75 8.29 31.91
N SER A 603 -35.61 8.94 33.07
CA SER A 603 -35.50 10.40 33.17
C SER A 603 -34.26 10.93 32.46
N ALA A 604 -33.10 10.29 32.68
CA ALA A 604 -31.85 10.67 32.02
C ALA A 604 -31.90 10.39 30.50
N LEU A 605 -32.44 9.23 30.09
CA LEU A 605 -32.63 8.86 28.69
C LEU A 605 -33.57 9.81 27.94
N ALA A 606 -34.59 10.36 28.60
CA ALA A 606 -35.48 11.37 28.01
C ALA A 606 -34.74 12.67 27.64
N LYS A 607 -33.64 13.00 28.33
CA LYS A 607 -32.77 14.13 27.97
C LYS A 607 -31.92 13.83 26.72
N LEU A 608 -31.55 12.57 26.50
CA LEU A 608 -30.75 12.13 25.35
C LEU A 608 -31.58 11.98 24.06
N LEU A 609 -32.85 11.58 24.19
CA LEU A 609 -33.78 11.37 23.08
C LEU A 609 -33.78 12.50 22.02
N PRO A 610 -33.93 13.80 22.35
CA PRO A 610 -33.99 14.86 21.35
C PRO A 610 -32.68 15.03 20.58
N TYR A 611 -31.52 14.81 21.21
CA TYR A 611 -30.22 14.89 20.55
C TYR A 611 -30.07 13.77 19.52
N GLN A 612 -30.32 12.53 19.95
CA GLN A 612 -30.18 11.37 19.08
C GLN A 612 -31.18 11.41 17.92
N ARG A 613 -32.43 11.86 18.17
CA ARG A 613 -33.43 12.07 17.13
C ARG A 613 -32.95 13.07 16.08
N GLN A 614 -32.32 14.18 16.51
CA GLN A 614 -31.79 15.18 15.59
C GLN A 614 -30.66 14.60 14.72
N ASP A 615 -29.72 13.86 15.30
CA ASP A 615 -28.64 13.25 14.52
C ASP A 615 -29.20 12.32 13.43
N PHE A 616 -30.21 11.52 13.77
CA PHE A 616 -30.85 10.63 12.80
C PHE A 616 -31.64 11.39 11.74
N ILE A 617 -32.30 12.50 12.06
CA ILE A 617 -32.95 13.36 11.07
C ILE A 617 -31.91 13.84 10.04
N ASP A 618 -30.76 14.30 10.50
CA ASP A 618 -29.70 14.82 9.64
C ASP A 618 -29.12 13.69 8.76
N LEU A 619 -28.83 12.53 9.35
CA LEU A 619 -28.36 11.36 8.61
C LEU A 619 -29.36 10.86 7.57
N PHE A 620 -30.66 10.77 7.91
CA PHE A 620 -31.70 10.33 6.97
C PHE A 620 -31.91 11.33 5.84
N ARG A 621 -31.81 12.64 6.09
CA ARG A 621 -31.85 13.66 5.04
C ARG A 621 -30.66 13.53 4.09
N ILE A 622 -29.46 13.37 4.64
CA ILE A 622 -28.23 13.20 3.86
C ILE A 622 -28.25 11.89 3.07
N MET A 623 -28.87 10.83 3.59
CA MET A 623 -29.00 9.53 2.94
C MET A 623 -30.36 9.33 2.27
N ASN A 624 -31.06 10.40 1.89
CA ASN A 624 -32.36 10.30 1.24
C ASN A 624 -32.35 9.32 0.05
N GLY A 625 -33.26 8.36 0.07
CA GLY A 625 -33.39 7.26 -0.91
C GLY A 625 -32.47 6.06 -0.67
N LEU A 626 -31.61 6.08 0.36
CA LEU A 626 -30.61 5.05 0.65
C LEU A 626 -30.83 4.42 2.04
N PRO A 627 -30.48 3.14 2.23
CA PRO A 627 -30.67 2.45 3.50
C PRO A 627 -29.62 2.89 4.54
N VAL A 628 -30.06 3.06 5.79
CA VAL A 628 -29.20 3.44 6.93
C VAL A 628 -29.31 2.39 8.02
N THR A 629 -28.22 1.65 8.26
CA THR A 629 -28.11 0.64 9.31
C THR A 629 -27.54 1.24 10.57
N ILE A 630 -28.34 1.23 11.63
CA ILE A 630 -28.03 1.85 12.92
C ILE A 630 -27.79 0.73 13.93
N ARG A 631 -26.58 0.69 14.48
CA ARG A 631 -26.23 -0.24 15.55
C ARG A 631 -26.60 0.36 16.90
N LEU A 632 -27.40 -0.37 17.67
CA LEU A 632 -27.74 0.01 19.03
C LEU A 632 -26.51 -0.06 19.94
N LEU A 633 -26.61 0.57 21.13
CA LEU A 633 -25.49 0.78 22.04
C LEU A 633 -24.72 -0.53 22.32
N ASP A 634 -23.42 -0.51 22.04
CA ASP A 634 -22.52 -1.65 22.09
C ASP A 634 -21.48 -1.67 23.24
N PRO A 635 -20.73 -0.60 23.58
CA PRO A 635 -19.68 -0.64 24.57
C PRO A 635 -20.23 -0.81 26.00
N PRO A 636 -19.42 -1.35 26.91
CA PRO A 636 -19.77 -1.43 28.32
C PRO A 636 -19.88 -0.04 28.95
N LEU A 637 -20.72 0.08 29.98
CA LEU A 637 -21.03 1.38 30.59
C LEU A 637 -19.83 2.07 31.25
N HIS A 638 -18.78 1.34 31.62
CA HIS A 638 -17.61 1.95 32.23
C HIS A 638 -16.81 2.84 31.28
N GLU A 639 -16.92 2.66 29.95
CA GLU A 639 -16.24 3.52 28.97
C GLU A 639 -16.75 4.98 28.97
N PHE A 640 -17.96 5.22 29.49
CA PHE A 640 -18.52 6.58 29.60
C PHE A 640 -18.23 7.25 30.95
N LEU A 641 -17.66 6.50 31.90
CA LEU A 641 -17.34 7.01 33.24
C LEU A 641 -15.92 7.57 33.29
N PRO A 642 -15.68 8.60 34.12
CA PRO A 642 -14.37 9.24 34.21
C PRO A 642 -13.34 8.36 34.92
N HIS A 643 -12.07 8.52 34.56
CA HIS A 643 -10.96 7.81 35.20
C HIS A 643 -10.17 8.70 36.17
N GLY A 644 -10.17 10.02 35.98
CA GLY A 644 -9.44 10.97 36.82
C GLY A 644 -10.17 11.43 38.09
N ASP A 645 -9.43 11.69 39.17
CA ASP A 645 -10.01 12.18 40.44
C ASP A 645 -10.76 13.52 40.28
N ASN A 646 -10.26 14.44 39.44
CA ASN A 646 -10.91 15.72 39.17
C ASN A 646 -12.23 15.55 38.39
N GLU A 647 -12.24 14.66 37.42
CA GLU A 647 -13.41 14.37 36.58
C GLU A 647 -14.50 13.64 37.38
N ILE A 648 -14.11 12.75 38.31
CA ILE A 648 -15.04 12.14 39.26
C ILE A 648 -15.79 13.22 40.05
N ALA A 649 -15.10 14.28 40.49
CA ALA A 649 -15.72 15.41 41.18
C ALA A 649 -16.62 16.26 40.27
N GLU A 650 -16.32 16.36 38.98
CA GLU A 650 -17.19 17.03 38.00
C GLU A 650 -18.47 16.23 37.72
N VAL A 651 -18.34 14.92 37.52
CA VAL A 651 -19.48 14.03 37.28
C VAL A 651 -20.38 13.97 38.52
N ALA A 652 -19.81 13.93 39.71
CA ALA A 652 -20.54 14.01 40.96
C ALA A 652 -21.37 15.30 41.05
N ARG A 653 -20.76 16.46 40.74
CA ARG A 653 -21.46 17.76 40.72
C ARG A 653 -22.55 17.82 39.64
N ALA A 654 -22.26 17.33 38.44
CA ALA A 654 -23.19 17.41 37.31
C ALA A 654 -24.42 16.50 37.50
N ALA A 655 -24.22 15.31 38.06
CA ALA A 655 -25.30 14.35 38.32
C ALA A 655 -25.98 14.54 39.70
N ASP A 656 -25.60 15.56 40.46
CA ASP A 656 -26.11 15.84 41.82
C ASP A 656 -25.98 14.63 42.78
N VAL A 657 -24.83 13.95 42.74
CA VAL A 657 -24.50 12.80 43.60
C VAL A 657 -23.16 13.01 44.32
N SER A 658 -22.88 12.22 45.36
CA SER A 658 -21.57 12.28 46.02
C SER A 658 -20.48 11.56 45.20
N GLU A 659 -19.24 12.04 45.26
CA GLU A 659 -18.08 11.38 44.62
C GLU A 659 -17.94 9.91 45.03
N SER A 660 -18.31 9.57 46.26
CA SER A 660 -18.31 8.18 46.76
C SER A 660 -19.25 7.26 45.98
N ILE A 661 -20.40 7.78 45.50
CA ILE A 661 -21.34 7.01 44.67
C ILE A 661 -20.73 6.75 43.30
N VAL A 662 -20.10 7.77 42.70
CA VAL A 662 -19.40 7.64 41.41
C VAL A 662 -18.27 6.61 41.50
N ARG A 663 -17.43 6.69 42.53
CA ARG A 663 -16.35 5.72 42.76
C ARG A 663 -16.85 4.30 42.99
N ARG A 664 -17.92 4.14 43.76
CA ARG A 664 -18.56 2.83 43.96
C ARG A 664 -19.07 2.28 42.63
N ARG A 665 -19.73 3.11 41.81
CA ARG A 665 -20.25 2.70 40.51
C ARG A 665 -19.15 2.31 39.52
N LEU A 666 -18.03 3.04 39.52
CA LEU A 666 -16.82 2.70 38.77
C LEU A 666 -16.29 1.31 39.15
N LEU A 667 -16.22 1.00 40.44
CA LEU A 667 -15.80 -0.32 40.93
C LEU A 667 -16.80 -1.42 40.55
N ASP A 668 -18.10 -1.13 40.63
CA ASP A 668 -19.16 -2.09 40.30
C ASP A 668 -19.19 -2.45 38.80
N LEU A 669 -18.82 -1.50 37.93
CA LEU A 669 -18.80 -1.65 36.47
C LEU A 669 -17.41 -2.03 35.92
N ALA A 670 -16.40 -2.15 36.78
CA ALA A 670 -15.06 -2.55 36.38
C ALA A 670 -15.06 -4.02 35.93
N GLU A 671 -14.54 -4.27 34.74
CA GLU A 671 -14.47 -5.61 34.16
C GLU A 671 -13.02 -5.97 33.85
N ALA A 672 -12.67 -7.25 34.06
CA ALA A 672 -11.32 -7.75 33.74
C ALA A 672 -11.08 -7.82 32.23
N ASN A 673 -12.12 -8.09 31.43
CA ASN A 673 -12.05 -8.16 29.96
C ASN A 673 -13.28 -7.47 29.36
N PRO A 674 -13.25 -6.13 29.22
CA PRO A 674 -14.38 -5.33 28.71
C PRO A 674 -14.96 -5.80 27.37
N MET A 675 -14.10 -6.29 26.47
CA MET A 675 -14.50 -6.79 25.14
C MET A 675 -15.52 -7.94 25.21
N LEU A 676 -15.47 -8.78 26.25
CA LEU A 676 -16.38 -9.92 26.44
C LEU A 676 -17.40 -9.71 27.58
N GLY A 677 -17.53 -8.48 28.08
CA GLY A 677 -18.27 -8.13 29.30
C GLY A 677 -19.77 -7.85 29.12
N HIS A 678 -20.31 -7.00 30.01
CA HIS A 678 -21.71 -6.57 30.04
C HIS A 678 -21.97 -5.41 29.07
N ARG A 679 -22.05 -5.78 27.80
CA ARG A 679 -22.13 -4.85 26.67
C ARG A 679 -23.11 -5.35 25.60
N GLY A 680 -23.36 -4.57 24.56
CA GLY A 680 -24.21 -4.94 23.42
C GLY A 680 -25.61 -5.42 23.82
N CYS A 681 -26.11 -6.49 23.17
CA CYS A 681 -27.44 -7.03 23.47
C CYS A 681 -27.65 -7.40 24.95
N ARG A 682 -26.58 -7.76 25.67
CA ARG A 682 -26.67 -8.14 27.09
C ARG A 682 -27.07 -6.94 27.94
N LEU A 683 -26.53 -5.77 27.60
CA LEU A 683 -26.88 -4.50 28.21
C LEU A 683 -28.32 -4.12 27.87
N GLY A 684 -28.72 -4.24 26.60
CA GLY A 684 -30.11 -4.01 26.17
C GLY A 684 -31.12 -4.96 26.81
N ILE A 685 -30.74 -6.18 27.17
CA ILE A 685 -31.62 -7.12 27.90
C ILE A 685 -31.73 -6.75 29.38
N SER A 686 -30.62 -6.34 30.01
CA SER A 686 -30.62 -5.95 31.44
C SER A 686 -31.29 -4.60 31.67
N TYR A 687 -31.16 -3.67 30.73
CA TYR A 687 -31.72 -2.32 30.78
C TYR A 687 -32.47 -2.00 29.46
N PRO A 688 -33.64 -2.61 29.21
CA PRO A 688 -34.41 -2.45 27.98
C PRO A 688 -34.71 -1.00 27.62
N GLU A 689 -34.88 -0.14 28.61
CA GLU A 689 -35.14 1.29 28.45
C GLU A 689 -34.11 2.02 27.57
N ILE A 690 -32.85 1.55 27.52
CA ILE A 690 -31.81 2.11 26.66
C ILE A 690 -32.17 1.88 25.19
N TYR A 691 -32.43 0.64 24.80
CA TYR A 691 -32.77 0.29 23.41
C TYR A 691 -34.15 0.80 23.01
N GLU A 692 -35.08 0.91 23.96
CA GLU A 692 -36.38 1.56 23.73
C GLU A 692 -36.23 3.03 23.38
N MET A 693 -35.37 3.77 24.08
CA MET A 693 -35.08 5.18 23.76
C MET A 693 -34.45 5.30 22.37
N GLN A 694 -33.45 4.47 22.07
CA GLN A 694 -32.78 4.50 20.76
C GLN A 694 -33.73 4.15 19.61
N ALA A 695 -34.55 3.10 19.76
CA ALA A 695 -35.56 2.73 18.77
C ALA A 695 -36.56 3.87 18.56
N ARG A 696 -37.03 4.51 19.64
CA ARG A 696 -37.92 5.67 19.55
C ARG A 696 -37.27 6.83 18.80
N ALA A 697 -36.02 7.19 19.11
CA ALA A 697 -35.28 8.25 18.42
C ALA A 697 -35.21 7.99 16.91
N ILE A 698 -34.87 6.76 16.51
CA ILE A 698 -34.78 6.31 15.11
C ILE A 698 -36.13 6.46 14.42
N PHE A 699 -37.20 5.94 15.02
CA PHE A 699 -38.53 5.92 14.41
C PHE A 699 -39.16 7.30 14.31
N GLU A 700 -39.01 8.13 15.36
CA GLU A 700 -39.50 9.52 15.32
C GLU A 700 -38.78 10.32 14.22
N ALA A 701 -37.46 10.17 14.10
CA ALA A 701 -36.67 10.79 13.05
C ALA A 701 -37.08 10.32 11.64
N ALA A 702 -37.29 9.02 11.45
CA ALA A 702 -37.70 8.45 10.17
C ALA A 702 -39.07 8.97 9.72
N ILE A 703 -40.04 9.09 10.64
CA ILE A 703 -41.36 9.69 10.32
C ILE A 703 -41.22 11.17 10.00
N GLU A 704 -40.42 11.91 10.77
CA GLU A 704 -40.21 13.35 10.56
C GLU A 704 -39.66 13.62 9.16
N VAL A 705 -38.59 12.94 8.76
CA VAL A 705 -38.00 13.10 7.42
C VAL A 705 -38.94 12.60 6.32
N SER A 706 -39.72 11.54 6.57
CA SER A 706 -40.70 11.04 5.60
C SER A 706 -41.85 12.02 5.35
N LYS A 707 -42.12 12.97 6.25
CA LYS A 707 -43.12 14.04 6.05
C LYS A 707 -42.64 15.14 5.11
N ASP A 708 -41.33 15.28 4.90
CA ASP A 708 -40.72 16.33 4.06
C ASP A 708 -40.94 16.09 2.54
N GLY A 709 -41.59 14.99 2.15
CA GLY A 709 -42.03 14.72 0.77
C GLY A 709 -41.01 13.98 -0.12
N GLY A 710 -39.98 13.37 0.46
CA GLY A 710 -38.97 12.55 -0.21
C GLY A 710 -39.33 11.05 -0.30
N ASP A 711 -38.36 10.23 -0.70
CA ASP A 711 -38.49 8.77 -0.67
C ASP A 711 -38.65 8.30 0.78
N PRO A 712 -39.45 7.25 1.05
CA PRO A 712 -39.66 6.76 2.39
C PRO A 712 -38.34 6.28 3.01
N VAL A 713 -38.04 6.77 4.21
CA VAL A 713 -36.87 6.33 4.98
C VAL A 713 -37.11 4.91 5.48
N ILE A 714 -36.21 3.98 5.14
CA ILE A 714 -36.24 2.59 5.62
C ILE A 714 -35.05 2.40 6.58
N PRO A 715 -35.22 2.66 7.89
CA PRO A 715 -34.17 2.40 8.86
C PRO A 715 -33.95 0.89 9.05
N GLU A 716 -32.68 0.49 9.16
CA GLU A 716 -32.28 -0.87 9.48
C GLU A 716 -31.69 -0.89 10.90
N ILE A 717 -32.36 -1.56 11.84
CA ILE A 717 -31.96 -1.57 13.26
C ILE A 717 -31.16 -2.83 13.52
N MET A 718 -29.92 -2.65 13.96
CA MET A 718 -28.97 -3.74 14.16
C MET A 718 -28.64 -3.93 15.64
N ILE A 719 -28.87 -5.15 16.14
CA ILE A 719 -28.53 -5.54 17.51
C ILE A 719 -27.12 -6.17 17.54
N PRO A 720 -26.19 -5.61 18.33
CA PRO A 720 -24.83 -6.13 18.48
C PRO A 720 -24.72 -7.29 19.47
N LEU A 721 -23.64 -8.07 19.35
CA LEU A 721 -23.11 -9.06 20.28
C LEU A 721 -24.04 -10.25 20.60
N VAL A 722 -24.96 -10.55 19.70
CA VAL A 722 -25.91 -11.67 19.85
C VAL A 722 -25.17 -13.01 19.79
N VAL A 723 -25.51 -13.92 20.71
CA VAL A 723 -25.00 -15.30 20.68
C VAL A 723 -26.03 -16.32 20.23
N GLY A 724 -27.33 -15.99 20.22
CA GLY A 724 -28.37 -16.88 19.74
C GLY A 724 -29.77 -16.26 19.61
N LYS A 725 -30.70 -17.05 19.06
CA LYS A 725 -32.07 -16.62 18.71
C LYS A 725 -32.79 -15.90 19.85
N LYS A 726 -32.73 -16.41 21.09
CA LYS A 726 -33.58 -15.91 22.17
C LYS A 726 -33.27 -14.47 22.58
N GLU A 727 -32.00 -14.08 22.55
CA GLU A 727 -31.58 -12.70 22.84
C GLU A 727 -32.16 -11.73 21.80
N LEU A 728 -32.05 -12.12 20.53
CA LEU A 728 -32.60 -11.35 19.42
C LEU A 728 -34.13 -11.27 19.48
N GLU A 729 -34.82 -12.36 19.76
CA GLU A 729 -36.29 -12.42 19.89
C GLU A 729 -36.80 -11.42 20.96
N ILE A 730 -36.17 -11.39 22.14
CA ILE A 730 -36.55 -10.49 23.24
C ILE A 730 -36.40 -9.02 22.83
N LEU A 731 -35.24 -8.67 22.27
CA LEU A 731 -34.94 -7.29 21.90
C LEU A 731 -35.75 -6.82 20.69
N LYS A 732 -35.95 -7.70 19.70
CA LYS A 732 -36.81 -7.43 18.54
C LYS A 732 -38.25 -7.16 18.98
N ALA A 733 -38.78 -7.92 19.94
CA ALA A 733 -40.11 -7.67 20.47
C ALA A 733 -40.23 -6.29 21.14
N ALA A 734 -39.19 -5.83 21.85
CA ALA A 734 -39.16 -4.49 22.43
C ALA A 734 -39.14 -3.40 21.35
N ILE A 735 -38.32 -3.55 20.30
CA ILE A 735 -38.25 -2.62 19.17
C ILE A 735 -39.59 -2.53 18.44
N ILE A 736 -40.24 -3.67 18.15
CA ILE A 736 -41.55 -3.72 17.49
C ILE A 736 -42.63 -3.02 18.33
N ARG A 737 -42.62 -3.21 19.65
CA ARG A 737 -43.55 -2.53 20.55
C ARG A 737 -43.38 -1.01 20.47
N VAL A 738 -42.13 -0.52 20.55
CA VAL A 738 -41.84 0.92 20.46
C VAL A 738 -42.23 1.48 19.09
N ALA A 739 -41.99 0.74 18.00
CA ALA A 739 -42.44 1.14 16.68
C ALA A 739 -43.96 1.38 16.65
N GLY A 740 -44.76 0.43 17.16
CA GLY A 740 -46.22 0.55 17.21
C GLY A 740 -46.72 1.71 18.08
N GLU A 741 -46.02 2.03 19.16
CA GLU A 741 -46.29 3.21 19.99
C GLU A 741 -46.08 4.50 19.18
N VAL A 742 -44.92 4.63 18.52
CA VAL A 742 -44.58 5.81 17.70
C VAL A 742 -45.51 5.95 16.50
N GLU A 743 -45.88 4.86 15.82
CA GLU A 743 -46.86 4.88 14.72
C GLU A 743 -48.22 5.42 15.18
N THR A 744 -48.67 4.98 16.36
CA THR A 744 -49.95 5.42 16.94
C THR A 744 -49.90 6.88 17.35
N GLU A 745 -48.84 7.30 18.04
CA GLU A 745 -48.66 8.68 18.52
C GLU A 745 -48.53 9.68 17.36
N GLN A 746 -47.81 9.32 16.30
CA GLN A 746 -47.58 10.20 15.15
C GLN A 746 -48.57 9.99 14.00
N SER A 747 -49.47 9.01 14.10
CA SER A 747 -50.45 8.66 13.05
C SER A 747 -49.80 8.44 11.68
N ALA A 748 -48.64 7.78 11.65
CA ALA A 748 -47.87 7.48 10.44
C ALA A 748 -47.37 6.02 10.48
N LYS A 749 -47.28 5.37 9.31
CA LYS A 749 -46.77 4.01 9.21
C LYS A 749 -45.26 4.00 9.00
N LEU A 750 -44.59 3.07 9.66
CA LEU A 750 -43.16 2.84 9.56
C LEU A 750 -42.88 1.59 8.73
N THR A 751 -41.85 1.65 7.90
CA THR A 751 -41.25 0.47 7.26
C THR A 751 -39.80 0.40 7.72
N TYR A 752 -39.40 -0.70 8.34
CA TYR A 752 -38.07 -0.88 8.91
C TYR A 752 -37.68 -2.36 8.91
N LEU A 753 -36.40 -2.64 9.08
CA LEU A 753 -35.86 -3.99 9.23
C LEU A 753 -35.19 -4.14 10.59
N VAL A 754 -35.33 -5.30 11.23
CA VAL A 754 -34.56 -5.66 12.42
C VAL A 754 -33.63 -6.82 12.10
N GLY A 755 -32.34 -6.59 12.25
CA GLY A 755 -31.28 -7.57 12.00
C GLY A 755 -30.28 -7.61 13.15
N THR A 756 -29.17 -8.31 12.91
CA THR A 756 -28.16 -8.50 13.95
C THR A 756 -26.76 -8.53 13.37
N MET A 757 -25.80 -8.18 14.22
CA MET A 757 -24.39 -8.35 13.92
C MET A 757 -23.97 -9.82 14.18
N ILE A 758 -23.32 -10.45 13.20
CA ILE A 758 -22.69 -11.77 13.35
C ILE A 758 -21.21 -11.53 13.63
N GLU A 759 -20.89 -11.45 14.92
CA GLU A 759 -19.56 -11.06 15.40
C GLU A 759 -19.02 -11.99 16.51
N LEU A 760 -19.75 -13.05 16.83
CA LEU A 760 -19.32 -14.10 17.74
C LEU A 760 -19.39 -15.47 17.06
N PRO A 761 -18.42 -16.38 17.29
CA PRO A 761 -18.39 -17.70 16.65
C PRO A 761 -19.68 -18.48 16.88
N ARG A 762 -20.29 -18.37 18.07
CA ARG A 762 -21.58 -19.03 18.36
C ARG A 762 -22.72 -18.51 17.48
N ALA A 763 -22.73 -17.21 17.16
CA ALA A 763 -23.73 -16.63 16.28
C ALA A 763 -23.61 -17.21 14.87
N ALA A 764 -22.39 -17.30 14.34
CA ALA A 764 -22.13 -17.94 13.05
C ALA A 764 -22.54 -19.42 13.05
N LEU A 765 -22.18 -20.17 14.10
CA LEU A 765 -22.57 -21.57 14.27
C LEU A 765 -24.09 -21.76 14.44
N ARG A 766 -24.84 -20.79 14.95
CA ARG A 766 -26.30 -20.87 15.12
C ARG A 766 -27.06 -19.93 14.18
N ALA A 767 -26.45 -19.53 13.07
CA ALA A 767 -27.02 -18.55 12.15
C ALA A 767 -28.39 -18.98 11.59
N ALA A 768 -28.64 -20.28 11.41
CA ALA A 768 -29.94 -20.79 10.98
C ALA A 768 -31.08 -20.41 11.95
N ASP A 769 -30.89 -20.56 13.27
CA ASP A 769 -31.91 -20.20 14.25
C ASP A 769 -32.08 -18.68 14.35
N ILE A 770 -30.97 -17.94 14.24
CA ILE A 770 -30.96 -16.49 14.34
C ILE A 770 -31.70 -15.88 13.14
N ALA A 771 -31.54 -16.45 11.94
CA ALA A 771 -32.19 -16.01 10.71
C ALA A 771 -33.73 -16.16 10.72
N GLU A 772 -34.31 -16.96 11.62
CA GLU A 772 -35.76 -16.98 11.83
C GLU A 772 -36.26 -15.60 12.29
N GLU A 773 -35.45 -14.88 13.08
CA GLU A 773 -35.78 -13.56 13.60
C GLU A 773 -35.12 -12.44 12.78
N ALA A 774 -33.83 -12.54 12.44
CA ALA A 774 -33.05 -11.46 11.82
C ALA A 774 -33.29 -11.30 10.32
N GLU A 775 -33.75 -10.12 9.88
CA GLU A 775 -34.03 -9.81 8.47
C GLU A 775 -32.77 -9.55 7.65
N PHE A 776 -31.66 -9.24 8.34
CA PHE A 776 -30.34 -9.10 7.75
C PHE A 776 -29.25 -9.51 8.76
N PHE A 777 -28.09 -9.90 8.23
CA PHE A 777 -26.84 -10.05 8.97
C PHE A 777 -25.83 -9.02 8.53
N SER A 778 -25.13 -8.42 9.50
CA SER A 778 -23.89 -7.69 9.25
C SER A 778 -22.74 -8.40 9.96
N PHE A 779 -21.71 -8.82 9.23
CA PHE A 779 -20.55 -9.45 9.83
C PHE A 779 -19.65 -8.40 10.48
N GLY A 780 -19.60 -8.41 11.82
CA GLY A 780 -18.69 -7.60 12.63
C GLY A 780 -17.35 -8.30 12.73
N THR A 781 -16.56 -8.23 11.66
CA THR A 781 -15.36 -9.07 11.50
C THR A 781 -14.22 -8.72 12.44
N ASN A 782 -14.20 -7.50 13.00
CA ASN A 782 -13.20 -7.13 14.00
C ASN A 782 -13.36 -8.02 15.26
N ASP A 783 -14.53 -8.02 15.89
CA ASP A 783 -14.83 -8.83 17.07
C ASP A 783 -14.87 -10.34 16.75
N LEU A 784 -15.34 -10.72 15.55
CA LEU A 784 -15.31 -12.12 15.12
C LEU A 784 -13.87 -12.64 15.01
N THR A 785 -12.94 -11.83 14.49
CA THR A 785 -11.52 -12.19 14.43
C THR A 785 -10.92 -12.30 15.82
N GLN A 786 -11.20 -11.33 16.71
CA GLN A 786 -10.74 -11.37 18.09
C GLN A 786 -11.16 -12.65 18.81
N THR A 787 -12.42 -13.03 18.69
CA THR A 787 -12.97 -14.20 19.38
C THR A 787 -12.64 -15.54 18.71
N THR A 788 -12.41 -15.55 17.40
CA THR A 788 -11.99 -16.76 16.67
C THR A 788 -10.55 -17.12 16.98
N PHE A 789 -9.65 -16.13 16.95
CA PHE A 789 -8.23 -16.36 17.27
C PHE A 789 -7.93 -16.35 18.78
N GLY A 790 -8.80 -15.76 19.59
CA GLY A 790 -8.51 -15.47 21.01
C GLY A 790 -7.51 -14.33 21.18
N LEU A 791 -7.61 -13.30 20.32
CA LEU A 791 -6.73 -12.15 20.29
C LEU A 791 -7.45 -10.89 20.81
N SER A 792 -6.82 -10.19 21.74
CA SER A 792 -7.17 -8.80 22.04
C SER A 792 -6.51 -7.92 20.99
N ARG A 793 -7.31 -7.12 20.27
CA ARG A 793 -6.81 -6.21 19.23
C ARG A 793 -5.80 -5.21 19.81
N ASP A 794 -6.06 -4.71 21.00
CA ASP A 794 -5.23 -3.71 21.66
C ASP A 794 -3.88 -4.29 22.14
N ASP A 795 -3.84 -5.60 22.43
CA ASP A 795 -2.65 -6.27 22.96
C ASP A 795 -1.84 -7.04 21.91
N ALA A 796 -2.47 -7.43 20.79
CA ALA A 796 -1.86 -8.31 19.76
C ALA A 796 -0.60 -7.71 19.14
N SER A 797 -0.50 -6.37 19.07
CA SER A 797 0.66 -5.64 18.54
C SER A 797 1.99 -6.03 19.19
N ARG A 798 1.98 -6.55 20.43
CA ARG A 798 3.19 -6.96 21.16
C ARG A 798 3.91 -8.17 20.57
N PHE A 799 3.21 -9.00 19.80
CA PHE A 799 3.78 -10.24 19.26
C PHE A 799 3.44 -10.50 17.78
N LEU A 800 2.52 -9.73 17.19
CA LEU A 800 2.07 -9.94 15.82
C LEU A 800 3.21 -9.92 14.80
N ASP A 801 4.13 -8.97 14.92
CA ASP A 801 5.33 -8.89 14.07
C ASP A 801 6.20 -10.16 14.17
N THR A 802 6.26 -10.77 15.35
CA THR A 802 7.00 -12.03 15.56
C THR A 802 6.28 -13.21 14.89
N TYR A 803 4.95 -13.21 14.90
CA TYR A 803 4.15 -14.26 14.23
C TYR A 803 4.26 -14.17 12.72
N ILE A 804 4.17 -12.96 12.17
CA ILE A 804 4.36 -12.70 10.74
C ILE A 804 5.81 -13.03 10.34
N ALA A 805 6.81 -12.62 11.11
CA ALA A 805 8.22 -12.92 10.81
C ALA A 805 8.57 -14.41 10.87
N LYS A 806 7.75 -15.23 11.52
CA LYS A 806 7.88 -16.69 11.60
C LYS A 806 6.92 -17.44 10.65
N ASP A 807 6.26 -16.72 9.74
CA ASP A 807 5.29 -17.26 8.79
C ASP A 807 4.13 -18.03 9.46
N ILE A 808 3.78 -17.67 10.70
CA ILE A 808 2.60 -18.22 11.40
C ILE A 808 1.33 -17.59 10.84
N PHE A 809 1.37 -16.27 10.61
CA PHE A 809 0.32 -15.54 9.89
C PHE A 809 0.91 -14.95 8.62
N ALA A 810 0.14 -14.98 7.52
CA ALA A 810 0.54 -14.36 6.26
C ALA A 810 0.53 -12.82 6.32
N GLY A 811 -0.19 -12.25 7.29
CA GLY A 811 -0.31 -10.81 7.51
C GLY A 811 -1.10 -10.52 8.78
N ASP A 812 -1.44 -9.25 9.01
CA ASP A 812 -2.29 -8.85 10.13
C ASP A 812 -3.76 -9.26 9.87
N PRO A 813 -4.33 -10.17 10.68
CA PRO A 813 -5.70 -10.67 10.47
C PRO A 813 -6.78 -9.63 10.78
N PHE A 814 -6.42 -8.46 11.34
CA PHE A 814 -7.34 -7.33 11.54
C PHE A 814 -7.34 -6.34 10.37
N VAL A 815 -6.41 -6.48 9.43
CA VAL A 815 -6.32 -5.65 8.21
C VAL A 815 -6.90 -6.40 7.02
N SER A 816 -6.48 -7.65 6.83
CA SER A 816 -7.02 -8.54 5.79
C SER A 816 -7.64 -9.78 6.42
N LEU A 817 -8.83 -10.14 5.96
CA LEU A 817 -9.64 -11.21 6.52
C LEU A 817 -8.90 -12.55 6.43
N ASP A 818 -8.78 -13.24 7.57
CA ASP A 818 -8.41 -14.65 7.60
C ASP A 818 -9.51 -15.50 6.93
N GLN A 819 -9.25 -15.95 5.71
CA GLN A 819 -10.22 -16.70 4.91
C GLN A 819 -10.39 -18.15 5.39
N GLU A 820 -9.37 -18.73 6.01
CA GLU A 820 -9.37 -20.15 6.40
C GLU A 820 -10.06 -20.39 7.74
N GLY A 821 -9.96 -19.47 8.71
CA GLY A 821 -10.66 -19.57 9.99
C GLY A 821 -11.90 -18.68 10.06
N VAL A 822 -11.71 -17.36 10.10
CA VAL A 822 -12.82 -16.39 10.21
C VAL A 822 -13.75 -16.46 8.99
N GLY A 823 -13.17 -16.62 7.80
CA GLY A 823 -13.91 -16.81 6.54
C GLY A 823 -14.78 -18.06 6.53
N GLU A 824 -14.34 -19.17 7.15
CA GLU A 824 -15.17 -20.38 7.29
C GLU A 824 -16.43 -20.09 8.11
N LEU A 825 -16.31 -19.33 9.20
CA LEU A 825 -17.46 -18.92 10.02
C LEU A 825 -18.42 -18.01 9.24
N ILE A 826 -17.92 -17.06 8.45
CA ILE A 826 -18.74 -16.20 7.59
C ILE A 826 -19.49 -17.04 6.55
N SER A 827 -18.78 -17.96 5.88
CA SER A 827 -19.36 -18.84 4.85
C SER A 827 -20.48 -19.71 5.44
N LEU A 828 -20.22 -20.31 6.61
CA LEU A 828 -21.19 -21.13 7.32
C LEU A 828 -22.43 -20.33 7.75
N ALA A 829 -22.23 -19.12 8.25
CA ALA A 829 -23.33 -18.25 8.66
C ALA A 829 -24.18 -17.79 7.48
N ALA A 830 -23.54 -17.47 6.35
CA ALA A 830 -24.21 -17.07 5.12
C ALA A 830 -25.05 -18.22 4.55
N GLU A 831 -24.49 -19.42 4.47
CA GLU A 831 -25.19 -20.64 4.03
C GLU A 831 -26.40 -20.93 4.92
N ARG A 832 -26.19 -21.01 6.24
CA ARG A 832 -27.24 -21.35 7.21
C ARG A 832 -28.32 -20.27 7.29
N GLY A 833 -27.94 -18.99 7.21
CA GLY A 833 -28.88 -17.88 7.22
C GLY A 833 -29.82 -17.94 6.01
N ARG A 834 -29.26 -18.15 4.82
CA ARG A 834 -30.04 -18.29 3.57
C ARG A 834 -30.92 -19.51 3.57
N ALA A 835 -30.44 -20.64 4.09
CA ALA A 835 -31.24 -21.87 4.19
C ALA A 835 -32.51 -21.70 5.05
N THR A 836 -32.50 -20.80 6.03
CA THR A 836 -33.68 -20.46 6.84
C THR A 836 -34.52 -19.34 6.20
N ARG A 837 -33.86 -18.31 5.63
CA ARG A 837 -34.49 -17.13 5.03
C ARG A 837 -33.80 -16.82 3.71
N ASP A 838 -34.38 -17.29 2.61
CA ASP A 838 -33.80 -17.17 1.25
C ASP A 838 -33.44 -15.72 0.86
N ASN A 839 -34.23 -14.74 1.33
CA ASN A 839 -34.06 -13.32 1.04
C ASN A 839 -33.33 -12.53 2.16
N ILE A 840 -32.62 -13.21 3.07
CA ILE A 840 -31.86 -12.54 4.12
C ILE A 840 -30.75 -11.69 3.48
N LYS A 841 -30.70 -10.41 3.85
CA LYS A 841 -29.65 -9.50 3.40
C LYS A 841 -28.38 -9.75 4.21
N LEU A 842 -27.26 -10.00 3.56
CA LEU A 842 -25.96 -10.27 4.17
C LEU A 842 -24.97 -9.16 3.80
N GLY A 843 -24.35 -8.54 4.79
CA GLY A 843 -23.24 -7.63 4.55
C GLY A 843 -22.13 -7.77 5.56
N ILE A 844 -21.05 -7.04 5.34
CA ILE A 844 -19.89 -6.97 6.24
C ILE A 844 -19.63 -5.50 6.58
N CYS A 845 -19.25 -5.26 7.84
CA CYS A 845 -18.82 -3.95 8.30
C CYS A 845 -17.51 -4.08 9.09
N GLY A 846 -16.70 -3.02 9.09
CA GLY A 846 -15.38 -2.99 9.73
C GLY A 846 -14.28 -2.65 8.73
N GLU A 847 -13.02 -2.86 9.12
CA GLU A 847 -11.87 -2.51 8.27
C GLU A 847 -11.75 -3.40 7.04
N HIS A 848 -12.06 -4.69 7.19
CA HIS A 848 -12.08 -5.68 6.10
C HIS A 848 -13.05 -5.31 4.97
N GLY A 849 -14.09 -4.52 5.25
CA GLY A 849 -15.04 -4.04 4.23
C GLY A 849 -14.41 -3.10 3.20
N GLY A 850 -13.20 -2.58 3.47
CA GLY A 850 -12.42 -1.75 2.55
C GLY A 850 -11.09 -2.37 2.11
N ASP A 851 -10.85 -3.66 2.40
CA ASP A 851 -9.67 -4.39 1.98
C ASP A 851 -9.96 -5.19 0.69
N PRO A 852 -9.22 -5.00 -0.42
CA PRO A 852 -9.53 -5.66 -1.70
C PRO A 852 -9.60 -7.18 -1.64
N ALA A 853 -8.70 -7.84 -0.90
CA ALA A 853 -8.70 -9.29 -0.77
C ALA A 853 -9.93 -9.79 0.00
N SER A 854 -10.29 -9.10 1.08
CA SER A 854 -11.51 -9.38 1.87
C SER A 854 -12.79 -9.16 1.05
N ILE A 855 -12.85 -8.12 0.21
CA ILE A 855 -13.98 -7.84 -0.68
C ILE A 855 -14.12 -8.94 -1.73
N ALA A 856 -13.01 -9.42 -2.30
CA ALA A 856 -13.03 -10.54 -3.24
C ALA A 856 -13.60 -11.81 -2.60
N PHE A 857 -13.23 -12.10 -1.36
CA PHE A 857 -13.83 -13.18 -0.57
C PHE A 857 -15.34 -12.96 -0.35
N CYS A 858 -15.77 -11.74 0.01
CA CYS A 858 -17.19 -11.42 0.19
C CYS A 858 -18.01 -11.63 -1.10
N GLU A 859 -17.46 -11.29 -2.26
CA GLU A 859 -18.08 -11.55 -3.57
C GLU A 859 -18.17 -13.06 -3.85
N GLN A 860 -17.15 -13.82 -3.49
CA GLN A 860 -17.15 -15.29 -3.62
C GLN A 860 -18.25 -15.93 -2.77
N GLN A 861 -18.41 -15.51 -1.51
CA GLN A 861 -19.49 -15.96 -0.61
C GLN A 861 -20.86 -15.38 -0.98
N GLY A 862 -20.90 -14.47 -1.95
CA GLY A 862 -22.12 -13.88 -2.49
C GLY A 862 -22.81 -12.92 -1.54
N LEU A 863 -22.11 -12.24 -0.62
CA LEU A 863 -22.70 -11.20 0.23
C LEU A 863 -23.40 -10.12 -0.62
N ASP A 864 -24.36 -9.40 -0.05
CA ASP A 864 -25.12 -8.35 -0.77
C ASP A 864 -24.40 -7.01 -0.77
N TYR A 865 -23.64 -6.70 0.28
CA TYR A 865 -22.87 -5.46 0.37
C TYR A 865 -21.61 -5.57 1.24
N VAL A 866 -20.68 -4.64 1.04
CA VAL A 866 -19.57 -4.35 1.95
C VAL A 866 -19.73 -2.92 2.50
N SER A 867 -19.23 -2.67 3.71
CA SER A 867 -19.33 -1.37 4.36
C SER A 867 -17.99 -0.97 5.00
N CYS A 868 -17.42 0.14 4.54
CA CYS A 868 -16.09 0.64 4.92
C CYS A 868 -16.15 2.13 5.32
N SER A 869 -15.06 2.71 5.83
CA SER A 869 -15.00 4.16 6.10
C SER A 869 -15.23 4.98 4.82
N PRO A 870 -15.67 6.26 4.93
CA PRO A 870 -16.00 7.11 3.78
C PRO A 870 -14.92 7.12 2.69
N TYR A 871 -13.66 7.39 3.07
CA TYR A 871 -12.54 7.45 2.14
C TYR A 871 -12.13 6.11 1.53
N ARG A 872 -12.62 4.97 2.06
CA ARG A 872 -12.41 3.66 1.44
C ARG A 872 -13.49 3.27 0.44
N VAL A 873 -14.56 4.06 0.31
CA VAL A 873 -15.66 3.76 -0.61
C VAL A 873 -15.17 3.59 -2.06
N PRO A 874 -14.33 4.48 -2.64
CA PRO A 874 -13.85 4.29 -4.02
C PRO A 874 -12.99 3.04 -4.19
N ILE A 875 -12.15 2.74 -3.19
CA ILE A 875 -11.32 1.52 -3.15
C ILE A 875 -12.23 0.29 -3.17
N ALA A 876 -13.26 0.27 -2.31
CA ALA A 876 -14.20 -0.83 -2.22
C ALA A 876 -15.03 -1.01 -3.49
N ARG A 877 -15.41 0.08 -4.17
CA ARG A 877 -16.12 0.05 -5.46
C ARG A 877 -15.26 -0.59 -6.55
N LEU A 878 -14.00 -0.16 -6.69
CA LEU A 878 -13.09 -0.74 -7.67
C LEU A 878 -12.78 -2.22 -7.36
N ALA A 879 -12.49 -2.54 -6.09
CA ALA A 879 -12.22 -3.91 -5.67
C ALA A 879 -13.42 -4.84 -5.89
N ALA A 880 -14.64 -4.36 -5.63
CA ALA A 880 -15.87 -5.11 -5.90
C ALA A 880 -16.06 -5.38 -7.41
N ALA A 881 -15.77 -4.40 -8.26
CA ALA A 881 -15.82 -4.57 -9.72
C ALA A 881 -14.79 -5.59 -10.20
N GLN A 882 -13.54 -5.49 -9.73
CA GLN A 882 -12.48 -6.45 -10.05
C GLN A 882 -12.81 -7.87 -9.58
N ALA A 883 -13.38 -8.01 -8.37
CA ALA A 883 -13.83 -9.28 -7.84
C ALA A 883 -14.93 -9.91 -8.71
N ALA A 884 -15.91 -9.12 -9.14
CA ALA A 884 -16.97 -9.56 -10.05
C ALA A 884 -16.40 -10.04 -11.39
N LEU A 885 -15.44 -9.31 -11.96
CA LEU A 885 -14.78 -9.69 -13.23
C LEU A 885 -13.93 -10.96 -13.14
N ASN A 886 -13.39 -11.28 -11.96
CA ASN A 886 -12.57 -12.47 -11.76
C ASN A 886 -13.41 -13.74 -11.53
N LYS A 887 -14.67 -13.59 -11.11
CA LYS A 887 -15.63 -14.69 -10.96
C LYS A 887 -16.18 -15.20 -12.29
N VAL A 888 -16.11 -14.40 -13.35
CA VAL A 888 -16.45 -14.79 -14.73
C VAL A 888 -15.30 -15.59 -15.33
N LYS A 889 -15.11 -16.83 -14.88
CA LYS A 889 -14.31 -17.85 -15.57
C LYS A 889 -14.94 -19.23 -15.43
#